data_AF-A0AAV1D728-F1
#
_entry.id   AF-A0AAV1D728-F1
#
_cell.length_a   1.000
_cell.length_b   1.000
_cell.length_c   1.000
_cell.angle_alpha   90.00
_cell.angle_beta   90.00
_cell.angle_gamma   90.00
#
_symmetry.space_group_name_H-M   'P 1'
#
loop_
_entity.id
_entity.type
_entity.pdbx_description
1 polymer ?
#
loop_
_entity_poly.entity_id
_entity_poly.type
_entity_poly.pdbx_seq_one_letter_code
_entity_poly.pdbx_strand_id
1 'polypeptide(L)'
;MADSKQDISLQQQNDVDIEAHKSLTKAEEYELVEEEKKKNPQGKAKTKRVASLDIFRGLTVALMVLVDDAGGEWPVITHAPWNGCNLADFVMPFFLFIVGVAIALALKRIPSSLVAVRKVIFRTIKLIFWGLLLQGGYSHAPDNLTYGVDMKKIRWFGILQRIALAYLVVALLEISTRKTRPEGLPHQWFSIFKIYMWHWVLGACVLIIYLAVLYGTYVPDWQFTVHNEASTEFGKLLTACTYSSPGAGPFRSDAPTWCLAPFEPEGILSSISAILSTVIGVHFGHVLIHIKDHSSRLSHWVAMGLALLALGIILHFTDAIPLNKQLYTFSYVCVTAGAAALVFSACYVLVDIWNLRFLFLPLEWIGMNAMFVYVMAAGGIFAGFINGWYYEDPHNTLVHWIQKHIFVDVWHSRRVGILLQFINQSNKIRRPIMATPMAEDSNFEEDQLLSMSTEDIVRASRLLDNEIRIIKEELQRTNLELDSFKEKIKENQEKIKLNKQLPYLVGNIVEILEMNPEEEAEEDGANIDLDSQRKGKCVVLKTSTRQTIFLPVVGLVDPDKLKPGDLVGVNKDSYLILDTLPSEYDSRVKAMEVDEKPTEDYNDIGGLEKQIQELVEAIVLPMTHKERFQKLGIRPPKGVLLYGPPGTGKTLMARACAAQTNATFLKLAGPQLVQMFIGDGAKLVRDAFQLAKEKSPCIIFIDEIDAIGTKRFDSEVSGDREVQRTMLELLNQLDGFSSDERIKVIAATNRADILDPALMRSGRLDRKIEFPHPTEEARARILQIHSRKMNVNHDVNFDELARSTEDFNGAQLKAVCVEAGMLALRRDATEVNHEDFNEGIIQVQAKKKASLNYYA
;
A
#
# COMPACT_ATOMS: atom_id res chain seq x y z
N MET A 1 -21.85 6.50 -71.04
CA MET A 1 -22.50 7.10 -69.85
C MET A 1 -23.51 6.16 -69.18
N ALA A 2 -23.99 5.10 -69.86
CA ALA A 2 -24.75 4.02 -69.24
C ALA A 2 -23.84 2.95 -68.58
N ASP A 3 -22.74 2.56 -69.24
CA ASP A 3 -21.83 1.51 -68.71
C ASP A 3 -21.07 1.92 -67.44
N SER A 4 -20.65 3.18 -67.31
CA SER A 4 -19.94 3.65 -66.11
C SER A 4 -20.84 3.74 -64.86
N LYS A 5 -22.17 3.80 -65.03
CA LYS A 5 -23.11 3.78 -63.89
C LYS A 5 -23.35 2.36 -63.37
N GLN A 6 -23.27 1.36 -64.25
CA GLN A 6 -23.36 -0.04 -63.83
C GLN A 6 -22.12 -0.49 -63.05
N ASP A 7 -20.92 -0.10 -63.49
CA ASP A 7 -19.68 -0.44 -62.79
C ASP A 7 -19.58 0.21 -61.39
N ILE A 8 -20.01 1.47 -61.25
CA ILE A 8 -20.05 2.16 -59.94
C ILE A 8 -21.08 1.52 -59.01
N SER A 9 -22.24 1.09 -59.54
CA SER A 9 -23.25 0.40 -58.73
C SER A 9 -22.79 -0.99 -58.27
N LEU A 10 -22.04 -1.72 -59.11
CA LEU A 10 -21.46 -3.03 -58.76
C LEU A 10 -20.32 -2.89 -57.75
N GLN A 11 -19.51 -1.82 -57.83
CA GLN A 11 -18.49 -1.51 -56.82
C GLN A 11 -19.11 -1.11 -55.48
N GLN A 12 -20.15 -0.28 -55.47
CA GLN A 12 -20.87 0.06 -54.24
C GLN A 12 -21.57 -1.15 -53.62
N GLN A 13 -22.13 -2.05 -54.43
CA GLN A 13 -22.75 -3.28 -53.91
C GLN A 13 -21.69 -4.20 -53.28
N ASN A 14 -20.54 -4.39 -53.93
CA ASN A 14 -19.45 -5.21 -53.42
C ASN A 14 -18.81 -4.61 -52.15
N ASP A 15 -18.67 -3.28 -52.06
CA ASP A 15 -18.14 -2.64 -50.86
C ASP A 15 -19.11 -2.75 -49.67
N VAL A 16 -20.42 -2.65 -49.91
CA VAL A 16 -21.46 -2.88 -48.89
C VAL A 16 -21.48 -4.34 -48.44
N ASP A 17 -21.31 -5.30 -49.36
CA ASP A 17 -21.26 -6.73 -49.01
C ASP A 17 -19.98 -7.10 -48.25
N ILE A 18 -18.85 -6.45 -48.55
CA ILE A 18 -17.58 -6.60 -47.79
C ILE A 18 -17.70 -5.97 -46.40
N GLU A 19 -18.37 -4.83 -46.28
CA GLU A 19 -18.60 -4.14 -45.01
C GLU A 19 -19.61 -4.90 -44.14
N ALA A 20 -20.63 -5.51 -44.76
CA ALA A 20 -21.55 -6.45 -44.12
C ALA A 20 -20.82 -7.71 -43.63
N HIS A 21 -19.96 -8.34 -44.44
CA HIS A 21 -19.15 -9.49 -44.02
C HIS A 21 -18.14 -9.15 -42.91
N LYS A 22 -17.56 -7.93 -42.92
CA LYS A 22 -16.70 -7.42 -41.83
C LYS A 22 -17.49 -7.11 -40.56
N SER A 23 -18.74 -6.68 -40.69
CA SER A 23 -19.63 -6.44 -39.55
C SER A 23 -20.14 -7.75 -38.93
N LEU A 24 -20.40 -8.78 -39.74
CA LEU A 24 -20.77 -10.13 -39.32
C LEU A 24 -19.59 -10.84 -38.64
N THR A 25 -18.38 -10.77 -39.20
CA THR A 25 -17.19 -11.33 -38.55
C THR A 25 -16.81 -10.58 -37.27
N LYS A 26 -17.01 -9.25 -37.21
CA LYS A 26 -16.94 -8.51 -35.95
C LYS A 26 -18.05 -8.93 -34.99
N ALA A 27 -19.28 -9.11 -35.43
CA ALA A 27 -20.38 -9.53 -34.55
C ALA A 27 -20.12 -10.93 -33.98
N GLU A 28 -19.60 -11.87 -34.76
CA GLU A 28 -19.17 -13.21 -34.32
C GLU A 28 -17.95 -13.15 -33.39
N GLU A 29 -16.99 -12.26 -33.64
CA GLU A 29 -15.83 -12.02 -32.76
C GLU A 29 -16.28 -11.34 -31.44
N TYR A 30 -17.29 -10.47 -31.49
CA TYR A 30 -17.92 -9.86 -30.31
C TYR A 30 -18.81 -10.85 -29.56
N GLU A 31 -19.49 -11.78 -30.22
CA GLU A 31 -20.23 -12.87 -29.58
C GLU A 31 -19.28 -13.90 -28.94
N LEU A 32 -18.15 -14.23 -29.57
CA LEU A 32 -17.11 -15.07 -28.96
C LEU A 32 -16.44 -14.36 -27.77
N VAL A 33 -16.22 -13.04 -27.85
CA VAL A 33 -15.72 -12.22 -26.72
C VAL A 33 -16.79 -12.02 -25.64
N GLU A 34 -18.08 -11.97 -25.99
CA GLU A 34 -19.18 -11.96 -25.04
C GLU A 34 -19.41 -13.32 -24.39
N GLU A 35 -19.19 -14.44 -25.09
CA GLU A 35 -19.17 -15.78 -24.51
C GLU A 35 -17.95 -15.98 -23.59
N GLU A 36 -16.77 -15.45 -23.95
CA GLU A 36 -15.62 -15.40 -23.04
C GLU A 36 -15.87 -14.48 -21.82
N LYS A 37 -16.59 -13.37 -21.98
CA LYS A 37 -16.99 -12.49 -20.87
C LYS A 37 -18.12 -13.08 -20.01
N LYS A 38 -19.06 -13.82 -20.60
CA LYS A 38 -20.10 -14.57 -19.87
C LYS A 38 -19.51 -15.75 -19.10
N LYS A 39 -18.38 -16.32 -19.56
CA LYS A 39 -17.58 -17.29 -18.80
C LYS A 39 -16.72 -16.68 -17.70
N ASN A 40 -16.61 -15.34 -17.60
CA ASN A 40 -15.82 -14.69 -16.56
C ASN A 40 -16.50 -13.47 -15.91
N PRO A 41 -17.63 -13.65 -15.19
CA PRO A 41 -18.26 -12.58 -14.43
C PRO A 41 -17.60 -12.46 -13.04
N GLN A 42 -16.39 -11.91 -12.96
CA GLN A 42 -15.84 -11.46 -11.67
C GLN A 42 -14.76 -10.39 -11.86
N GLY A 43 -15.19 -9.12 -11.80
CA GLY A 43 -14.32 -7.99 -11.50
C GLY A 43 -13.50 -8.27 -10.24
N LYS A 44 -12.22 -7.87 -10.26
CA LYS A 44 -11.24 -8.13 -9.19
C LYS A 44 -11.68 -7.55 -7.84
N ALA A 45 -12.48 -8.29 -7.09
CA ALA A 45 -12.68 -8.07 -5.66
C ALA A 45 -11.32 -8.21 -4.95
N LYS A 46 -10.84 -7.16 -4.28
CA LYS A 46 -9.75 -7.28 -3.30
C LYS A 46 -10.21 -8.31 -2.26
N THR A 47 -9.59 -9.48 -2.23
CA THR A 47 -9.89 -10.52 -1.23
C THR A 47 -9.65 -9.94 0.15
N LYS A 48 -10.69 -9.96 0.99
CA LYS A 48 -10.59 -9.67 2.42
C LYS A 48 -9.51 -10.59 3.00
N ARG A 49 -8.46 -9.99 3.57
CA ARG A 49 -7.35 -10.69 4.20
C ARG A 49 -7.89 -11.40 5.45
N VAL A 50 -7.50 -12.64 5.67
CA VAL A 50 -8.03 -13.48 6.77
C VAL A 50 -7.34 -13.07 8.07
N ALA A 51 -8.07 -12.47 9.01
CA ALA A 51 -7.51 -11.87 10.22
C ALA A 51 -6.94 -12.92 11.18
N SER A 52 -7.59 -14.07 11.31
CA SER A 52 -7.10 -15.20 12.13
C SER A 52 -5.71 -15.70 11.72
N LEU A 53 -5.35 -15.62 10.43
CA LEU A 53 -4.02 -15.99 9.94
C LEU A 53 -2.94 -15.02 10.43
N ASP A 54 -3.19 -13.72 10.33
CA ASP A 54 -2.24 -12.71 10.80
C ASP A 54 -2.13 -12.76 12.33
N ILE A 55 -3.22 -12.98 13.07
CA ILE A 55 -3.22 -13.14 14.54
C ILE A 55 -2.44 -14.39 14.97
N PHE A 56 -2.66 -15.54 14.34
CA PHE A 56 -1.93 -16.76 14.67
C PHE A 56 -0.42 -16.60 14.35
N ARG A 57 -0.07 -15.89 13.27
CA ARG A 57 1.33 -15.51 12.99
C ARG A 57 1.89 -14.60 14.09
N GLY A 58 1.12 -13.60 14.52
CA GLY A 58 1.50 -12.72 15.62
C GLY A 58 1.75 -13.49 16.92
N LEU A 59 0.89 -14.48 17.23
CA LEU A 59 1.04 -15.37 18.38
C LEU A 59 2.36 -16.13 18.35
N THR A 60 2.71 -16.71 17.19
CA THR A 60 3.98 -17.44 17.05
C THR A 60 5.20 -16.56 17.21
N VAL A 61 5.16 -15.32 16.70
CA VAL A 61 6.27 -14.36 16.84
C VAL A 61 6.36 -13.87 18.29
N ALA A 62 5.24 -13.58 18.94
CA ALA A 62 5.23 -13.19 20.35
C ALA A 62 5.75 -14.31 21.26
N LEU A 63 5.38 -15.57 20.98
CA LEU A 63 5.89 -16.73 21.70
C LEU A 63 7.40 -16.93 21.49
N MET A 64 7.89 -16.66 20.28
CA MET A 64 9.32 -16.68 19.99
C MET A 64 10.09 -15.69 20.86
N VAL A 65 9.66 -14.41 20.87
CA VAL A 65 10.30 -13.36 21.67
C VAL A 65 10.27 -13.71 23.16
N LEU A 66 9.13 -14.21 23.64
CA LEU A 66 8.98 -14.62 25.04
C LEU A 66 9.97 -15.74 25.42
N VAL A 67 10.14 -16.74 24.56
CA VAL A 67 11.03 -17.87 24.81
C VAL A 67 12.50 -17.47 24.74
N ASP A 68 12.87 -16.61 23.78
CA ASP A 68 14.24 -16.16 23.59
C ASP A 68 14.71 -15.27 24.77
N ASP A 69 13.84 -14.39 25.28
CA ASP A 69 14.18 -13.49 26.39
C ASP A 69 13.98 -14.12 27.78
N ALA A 70 12.89 -14.86 28.02
CA ALA A 70 12.55 -15.41 29.33
C ALA A 70 13.05 -16.85 29.56
N GLY A 71 13.53 -17.53 28.51
CA GLY A 71 14.00 -18.91 28.59
C GLY A 71 15.15 -19.08 29.57
N GLY A 72 16.09 -18.13 29.65
CA GLY A 72 17.21 -18.22 30.60
C GLY A 72 16.77 -18.28 32.07
N GLU A 73 15.67 -17.61 32.42
CA GLU A 73 15.22 -17.49 33.81
C GLU A 73 14.24 -18.60 34.21
N TRP A 74 13.42 -19.11 33.28
CA TRP A 74 12.39 -20.13 33.55
C TRP A 74 12.63 -21.43 32.76
N PRO A 75 13.23 -22.47 33.39
CA PRO A 75 13.53 -23.76 32.76
C PRO A 75 12.32 -24.55 32.23
N VAL A 76 11.10 -24.15 32.60
CA VAL A 76 9.85 -24.78 32.11
C VAL A 76 9.47 -24.25 30.72
N ILE A 77 9.91 -23.03 30.37
CA ILE A 77 9.64 -22.40 29.07
C ILE A 77 10.75 -22.70 28.07
N THR A 78 11.92 -23.15 28.51
CA THR A 78 13.05 -23.53 27.63
C THR A 78 12.80 -24.81 26.84
N HIS A 79 13.70 -25.09 25.89
CA HIS A 79 13.68 -26.31 25.08
C HIS A 79 13.87 -27.59 25.90
N ALA A 80 13.18 -28.67 25.50
CA ALA A 80 13.42 -29.98 26.07
C ALA A 80 14.85 -30.47 25.74
N PRO A 81 15.56 -31.10 26.70
CA PRO A 81 16.98 -31.45 26.53
C PRO A 81 17.21 -32.54 25.49
N TRP A 82 16.30 -33.52 25.35
CA TRP A 82 16.42 -34.58 24.34
C TRP A 82 15.07 -35.14 23.88
N ASN A 83 14.40 -35.88 24.77
CA ASN A 83 13.06 -36.40 24.52
C ASN A 83 12.02 -35.53 25.23
N GLY A 84 10.86 -35.37 24.61
CA GLY A 84 9.77 -34.55 25.11
C GLY A 84 9.57 -33.26 24.32
N CYS A 85 8.65 -32.42 24.79
CA CYS A 85 8.27 -31.18 24.12
C CYS A 85 7.89 -30.13 25.17
N ASN A 86 8.61 -29.02 25.20
CA ASN A 86 8.30 -27.85 26.02
C ASN A 86 7.66 -26.74 25.16
N LEU A 87 7.27 -25.63 25.79
CA LEU A 87 6.58 -24.52 25.10
C LEU A 87 7.43 -23.94 23.95
N ALA A 88 8.73 -23.77 24.16
CA ALA A 88 9.68 -23.31 23.14
C ALA A 88 9.72 -24.20 21.89
N ASP A 89 9.43 -25.49 22.04
CA ASP A 89 9.52 -26.45 20.94
C ASP A 89 8.33 -26.35 19.97
N PHE A 90 7.29 -25.58 20.27
CA PHE A 90 6.17 -25.37 19.35
C PHE A 90 6.37 -24.21 18.36
N VAL A 91 7.29 -23.27 18.65
CA VAL A 91 7.45 -22.01 17.90
C VAL A 91 7.76 -22.26 16.41
N MET A 92 8.80 -23.03 16.12
CA MET A 92 9.25 -23.28 14.74
C MET A 92 8.23 -24.10 13.92
N PRO A 93 7.70 -25.24 14.42
CA PRO A 93 6.66 -25.98 13.71
C PRO A 93 5.40 -25.15 13.43
N PHE A 94 4.95 -24.32 14.39
CA PHE A 94 3.79 -23.46 14.20
C PHE A 94 4.04 -22.44 13.09
N PHE A 95 5.24 -21.86 13.03
CA PHE A 95 5.60 -20.92 11.98
C PHE A 95 5.62 -21.59 10.59
N LEU A 96 6.22 -22.78 10.46
CA LEU A 96 6.25 -23.54 9.20
C LEU A 96 4.84 -23.92 8.73
N PHE A 97 3.96 -24.32 9.65
CA PHE A 97 2.56 -24.59 9.35
C PHE A 97 1.86 -23.36 8.73
N ILE A 98 2.05 -22.17 9.30
CA ILE A 98 1.48 -20.91 8.79
C ILE A 98 2.02 -20.56 7.42
N VAL A 99 3.33 -20.73 7.20
CA VAL A 99 3.97 -20.50 5.90
C VAL A 99 3.30 -21.38 4.85
N GLY A 100 3.01 -22.65 5.16
CA GLY A 100 2.24 -23.55 4.30
C GLY A 100 0.84 -23.01 3.95
N VAL A 101 0.07 -22.60 4.95
CA VAL A 101 -1.29 -22.02 4.74
C VAL A 101 -1.21 -20.77 3.85
N ALA A 102 -0.20 -19.91 4.07
CA ALA A 102 0.00 -18.68 3.31
C ALA A 102 0.42 -18.93 1.85
N ILE A 103 1.19 -19.98 1.55
CA ILE A 103 1.57 -20.37 0.18
C ILE A 103 0.31 -20.66 -0.65
N ALA A 104 -0.59 -21.49 -0.13
CA ALA A 104 -1.83 -21.86 -0.81
C ALA A 104 -2.68 -20.62 -1.14
N LEU A 105 -2.80 -19.68 -0.20
CA LEU A 105 -3.55 -18.43 -0.41
C LEU A 105 -2.86 -17.46 -1.39
N ALA A 106 -1.54 -17.33 -1.32
CA ALA A 106 -0.78 -16.38 -2.14
C ALA A 106 -0.73 -16.80 -3.61
N LEU A 107 -0.65 -18.11 -3.89
CA LEU A 107 -0.54 -18.64 -5.25
C LEU A 107 -1.90 -18.81 -5.96
N LYS A 108 -3.02 -18.63 -5.26
CA LYS A 108 -4.39 -18.71 -5.82
C LYS A 108 -4.63 -17.79 -7.03
N ARG A 109 -4.05 -16.59 -7.06
CA ARG A 109 -4.45 -15.50 -7.98
C ARG A 109 -3.43 -15.14 -9.08
N ILE A 110 -2.33 -15.87 -9.22
CA ILE A 110 -1.26 -15.46 -10.16
C ILE A 110 -1.62 -15.90 -11.59
N PRO A 111 -1.58 -15.03 -12.61
CA PRO A 111 -2.01 -15.39 -13.96
C PRO A 111 -0.99 -16.26 -14.74
N SER A 112 0.32 -16.17 -14.44
CA SER A 112 1.37 -16.87 -15.19
C SER A 112 2.37 -17.60 -14.29
N SER A 113 2.74 -18.84 -14.63
CA SER A 113 3.68 -19.67 -13.85
C SER A 113 5.10 -19.08 -13.80
N LEU A 114 5.61 -18.49 -14.89
CA LEU A 114 6.97 -17.93 -14.94
C LEU A 114 7.15 -16.74 -13.99
N VAL A 115 6.19 -15.81 -13.97
CA VAL A 115 6.19 -14.68 -13.02
C VAL A 115 6.06 -15.17 -11.58
N ALA A 116 5.27 -16.23 -11.34
CA ALA A 116 5.15 -16.85 -10.02
C ALA A 116 6.50 -17.41 -9.54
N VAL A 117 7.19 -18.17 -10.39
CA VAL A 117 8.51 -18.75 -10.10
C VAL A 117 9.54 -17.65 -9.80
N ARG A 118 9.63 -16.61 -10.64
CA ARG A 118 10.54 -15.48 -10.42
C ARG A 118 10.27 -14.79 -9.09
N LYS A 119 9.00 -14.59 -8.73
CA LYS A 119 8.61 -13.96 -7.46
C LYS A 119 8.95 -14.83 -6.25
N VAL A 120 8.76 -16.15 -6.35
CA VAL A 120 9.14 -17.12 -5.30
C VAL A 120 10.65 -17.09 -5.10
N ILE A 121 11.44 -17.21 -6.17
CA ILE A 121 12.91 -17.18 -6.12
C ILE A 121 13.42 -15.90 -5.46
N PHE A 122 12.92 -14.73 -5.89
CA PHE A 122 13.35 -13.45 -5.31
C PHE A 122 13.03 -13.33 -3.82
N ARG A 123 11.87 -13.84 -3.40
CA ARG A 123 11.48 -13.86 -1.98
C ARG A 123 12.34 -14.82 -1.16
N THR A 124 12.67 -15.99 -1.71
CA THR A 124 13.58 -16.96 -1.07
C THR A 124 14.98 -16.36 -0.89
N ILE A 125 15.53 -15.71 -1.93
CA ILE A 125 16.84 -15.03 -1.85
C ILE A 125 16.82 -13.96 -0.76
N LYS A 126 15.75 -13.14 -0.71
CA LYS A 126 15.61 -12.11 0.33
C LYS A 126 15.63 -12.73 1.74
N LEU A 127 14.89 -13.82 1.97
CA LEU A 127 14.86 -14.50 3.27
C LEU A 127 16.23 -15.09 3.66
N ILE A 128 16.93 -15.70 2.71
CA ILE A 128 18.29 -16.24 2.95
C ILE A 128 19.26 -15.10 3.28
N PHE A 129 19.18 -13.97 2.55
CA PHE A 129 20.01 -12.80 2.79
C PHE A 129 19.81 -12.23 4.20
N TRP A 130 18.55 -12.00 4.62
CA TRP A 130 18.26 -11.54 5.98
C TRP A 130 18.67 -12.56 7.04
N GLY A 131 18.53 -13.86 6.76
CA GLY A 131 19.00 -14.93 7.64
C GLY A 131 20.51 -14.88 7.87
N LEU A 132 21.30 -14.72 6.81
CA LEU A 132 22.75 -14.60 6.89
C LEU A 132 23.18 -13.29 7.57
N LEU A 133 22.50 -12.18 7.29
CA LEU A 133 22.78 -10.88 7.90
C LEU A 133 22.58 -10.91 9.42
N LEU A 134 21.43 -11.42 9.88
CA LEU A 134 21.11 -11.49 11.31
C LEU A 134 22.00 -12.47 12.06
N GLN A 135 22.45 -13.53 11.38
CA GLN A 135 23.34 -14.52 11.96
C GLN A 135 24.80 -14.09 12.00
N GLY A 136 25.21 -13.18 11.11
CA GLY A 136 26.54 -12.60 11.08
C GLY A 136 26.74 -11.44 12.06
N GLY A 137 25.67 -10.76 12.48
CA GLY A 137 25.75 -9.64 13.43
C GLY A 137 25.69 -10.10 14.88
N TYR A 138 26.85 -10.33 15.51
CA TYR A 138 26.91 -10.45 16.97
C TYR A 138 26.70 -9.05 17.59
N SER A 139 25.47 -8.71 17.98
CA SER A 139 25.27 -7.79 19.10
C SER A 139 25.21 -8.66 20.35
N HIS A 140 26.31 -8.79 21.07
CA HIS A 140 26.20 -9.33 22.42
C HIS A 140 25.35 -8.37 23.26
N ALA A 141 24.71 -8.94 24.28
CA ALA A 141 23.96 -8.27 25.34
C ALA A 141 24.70 -7.02 25.90
N PRO A 142 24.06 -6.16 26.72
CA PRO A 142 24.45 -4.75 26.94
C PRO A 142 25.87 -4.48 27.46
N ASP A 143 26.65 -5.52 27.75
CA ASP A 143 27.96 -5.45 28.39
C ASP A 143 29.17 -5.56 27.43
N ASN A 144 29.00 -5.88 26.13
CA ASN A 144 30.14 -5.93 25.18
C ASN A 144 29.81 -5.39 23.78
N LEU A 145 30.35 -4.20 23.48
CA LEU A 145 30.18 -3.40 22.26
C LEU A 145 31.03 -3.86 21.04
N THR A 146 31.34 -5.15 20.90
CA THR A 146 32.13 -5.65 19.77
C THR A 146 31.25 -6.03 18.59
N TYR A 147 31.21 -5.18 17.56
CA TYR A 147 30.58 -5.49 16.27
C TYR A 147 31.53 -6.32 15.39
N GLY A 148 31.14 -7.54 15.01
CA GLY A 148 31.94 -8.36 14.08
C GLY A 148 31.23 -9.62 13.58
N VAL A 149 31.53 -10.02 12.34
CA VAL A 149 31.11 -11.30 11.73
C VAL A 149 32.24 -12.31 11.91
N ASP A 150 32.16 -13.18 12.92
CA ASP A 150 33.08 -14.31 13.07
C ASP A 150 32.76 -15.39 12.02
N MET A 151 33.40 -15.31 10.85
CA MET A 151 33.15 -16.23 9.70
C MET A 151 33.39 -17.72 10.06
N LYS A 152 34.18 -18.00 11.11
CA LYS A 152 34.44 -19.37 11.61
C LYS A 152 33.30 -19.95 12.45
N LYS A 153 32.38 -19.12 12.96
CA LYS A 153 31.25 -19.55 13.81
C LYS A 153 29.89 -19.41 13.10
N ILE A 154 29.87 -19.09 11.80
CA ILE A 154 28.63 -18.91 11.06
C ILE A 154 27.92 -20.25 10.87
N ARG A 155 26.64 -20.32 11.27
CA ARG A 155 25.82 -21.51 11.10
C ARG A 155 25.06 -21.42 9.77
N TRP A 156 25.43 -22.23 8.79
CA TRP A 156 24.90 -22.11 7.43
C TRP A 156 23.38 -22.40 7.28
N PHE A 157 22.82 -23.26 8.13
CA PHE A 157 21.40 -23.61 8.14
C PHE A 157 20.67 -23.09 9.39
N GLY A 158 20.54 -21.77 9.52
CA GLY A 158 19.70 -21.14 10.54
C GLY A 158 18.19 -21.27 10.28
N ILE A 159 17.39 -20.74 11.21
CA ILE A 159 15.91 -20.84 11.21
C ILE A 159 15.31 -20.23 9.93
N LEU A 160 15.74 -19.02 9.54
CA LEU A 160 15.25 -18.33 8.35
C LEU A 160 15.62 -19.07 7.05
N GLN A 161 16.82 -19.66 6.98
CA GLN A 161 17.28 -20.44 5.83
C GLN A 161 16.43 -21.70 5.64
N ARG A 162 16.07 -22.40 6.72
CA ARG A 162 15.18 -23.58 6.65
C ARG A 162 13.78 -23.23 6.18
N ILE A 163 13.23 -22.13 6.71
CA ILE A 163 11.92 -21.62 6.25
C ILE A 163 11.99 -21.26 4.76
N ALA A 164 13.07 -20.64 4.30
CA ALA A 164 13.26 -20.27 2.90
C ALA A 164 13.36 -21.51 1.98
N LEU A 165 14.07 -22.55 2.42
CA LEU A 165 14.18 -23.82 1.69
C LEU A 165 12.84 -24.54 1.61
N ALA A 166 12.15 -24.70 2.74
CA ALA A 166 10.83 -25.32 2.78
C ALA A 166 9.81 -24.56 1.92
N TYR A 167 9.82 -23.22 2.00
CA TYR A 167 9.00 -22.35 1.16
C TYR A 167 9.29 -22.55 -0.34
N LEU A 168 10.56 -22.62 -0.74
CA LEU A 168 10.96 -22.80 -2.13
C LEU A 168 10.44 -24.13 -2.70
N VAL A 169 10.73 -25.24 -2.01
CA VAL A 169 10.35 -26.59 -2.48
C VAL A 169 8.84 -26.73 -2.63
N VAL A 170 8.09 -26.32 -1.58
CA VAL A 170 6.63 -26.47 -1.57
C VAL A 170 5.96 -25.51 -2.54
N ALA A 171 6.44 -24.26 -2.68
CA ALA A 171 5.87 -23.31 -3.64
C ALA A 171 6.14 -23.70 -5.09
N LEU A 172 7.30 -24.29 -5.41
CA LEU A 172 7.58 -24.80 -6.75
C LEU A 172 6.68 -25.98 -7.10
N LEU A 173 6.43 -26.90 -6.15
CA LEU A 173 5.48 -27.99 -6.34
C LEU A 173 4.04 -27.46 -6.57
N GLU A 174 3.61 -26.48 -5.78
CA GLU A 174 2.28 -25.87 -5.92
C GLU A 174 2.11 -25.19 -7.29
N ILE A 175 3.15 -24.54 -7.81
CA ILE A 175 3.14 -23.94 -9.15
C ILE A 175 3.10 -25.02 -10.25
N SER A 176 3.88 -26.10 -10.10
CA SER A 176 3.97 -27.19 -11.07
C SER A 176 2.66 -27.98 -11.19
N THR A 177 2.03 -28.27 -10.04
CA THR A 177 0.79 -29.07 -9.96
C THR A 177 -0.48 -28.28 -10.29
N ARG A 178 -0.36 -27.03 -10.75
CA ARG A 178 -1.53 -26.17 -11.02
C ARG A 178 -2.25 -26.50 -12.32
N LYS A 179 -1.53 -26.95 -13.36
CA LYS A 179 -2.10 -27.22 -14.70
C LYS A 179 -2.98 -28.47 -14.76
N THR A 180 -2.88 -29.36 -13.78
CA THR A 180 -3.53 -30.69 -13.78
C THR A 180 -4.83 -30.73 -12.97
N ARG A 181 -5.39 -29.57 -12.55
CA ARG A 181 -6.50 -29.51 -11.59
C ARG A 181 -7.86 -29.37 -12.29
N PRO A 182 -8.84 -30.25 -12.02
CA PRO A 182 -10.20 -30.11 -12.54
C PRO A 182 -10.99 -28.99 -11.83
N GLU A 183 -11.84 -28.26 -12.57
CA GLU A 183 -12.55 -27.05 -12.12
C GLU A 183 -13.86 -27.29 -11.32
N GLY A 184 -14.09 -28.50 -10.80
CA GLY A 184 -15.28 -28.79 -9.99
C GLY A 184 -15.08 -29.95 -9.03
N LEU A 185 -15.49 -29.78 -7.76
CA LEU A 185 -15.42 -30.83 -6.73
C LEU A 185 -16.80 -31.43 -6.42
N PRO A 186 -16.91 -32.77 -6.32
CA PRO A 186 -18.01 -33.42 -5.61
C PRO A 186 -17.83 -33.31 -4.08
N HIS A 187 -18.96 -33.23 -3.37
CA HIS A 187 -19.13 -32.98 -1.92
C HIS A 187 -18.68 -34.12 -0.98
N GLN A 188 -17.57 -34.82 -1.25
CA GLN A 188 -17.09 -35.93 -0.43
C GLN A 188 -15.85 -35.57 0.41
N TRP A 189 -15.82 -36.03 1.67
CA TRP A 189 -14.76 -35.77 2.67
C TRP A 189 -13.34 -36.10 2.18
N PHE A 190 -13.19 -37.12 1.33
CA PHE A 190 -11.89 -37.56 0.79
C PHE A 190 -11.48 -36.91 -0.55
N SER A 191 -12.36 -36.11 -1.17
CA SER A 191 -12.14 -35.55 -2.51
C SER A 191 -10.92 -34.60 -2.56
N ILE A 192 -10.68 -33.88 -1.47
CA ILE A 192 -9.53 -32.96 -1.33
C ILE A 192 -8.21 -33.72 -1.37
N PHE A 193 -8.11 -34.86 -0.70
CA PHE A 193 -6.88 -35.68 -0.70
C PHE A 193 -6.53 -36.18 -2.10
N LYS A 194 -7.53 -36.56 -2.88
CA LYS A 194 -7.35 -37.04 -4.25
C LYS A 194 -6.83 -35.94 -5.18
N ILE A 195 -7.31 -34.71 -5.03
CA ILE A 195 -6.89 -33.57 -5.86
C ILE A 195 -5.46 -33.13 -5.51
N TYR A 196 -5.09 -33.19 -4.23
CA TYR A 196 -3.76 -32.80 -3.76
C TYR A 196 -2.82 -33.99 -3.55
N MET A 197 -3.06 -35.11 -4.25
CA MET A 197 -2.28 -36.34 -4.13
C MET A 197 -0.77 -36.08 -4.33
N TRP A 198 -0.37 -35.20 -5.24
CA TRP A 198 1.03 -34.86 -5.48
C TRP A 198 1.75 -34.24 -4.27
N HIS A 199 1.03 -33.51 -3.40
CA HIS A 199 1.60 -32.97 -2.16
C HIS A 199 1.88 -34.07 -1.14
N TRP A 200 0.98 -35.05 -1.05
CA TRP A 200 1.14 -36.22 -0.18
C TRP A 200 2.21 -37.18 -0.71
N VAL A 201 2.34 -37.33 -2.03
CA VAL A 201 3.43 -38.07 -2.67
C VAL A 201 4.78 -37.41 -2.34
N LEU A 202 4.89 -36.08 -2.46
CA LEU A 202 6.10 -35.37 -2.04
C LEU A 202 6.37 -35.61 -0.54
N GLY A 203 5.36 -35.48 0.32
CA GLY A 203 5.49 -35.74 1.75
C GLY A 203 5.98 -37.16 2.06
N ALA A 204 5.46 -38.17 1.35
CA ALA A 204 5.90 -39.55 1.48
C ALA A 204 7.34 -39.76 0.99
N CYS A 205 7.72 -39.18 -0.16
CA CYS A 205 9.10 -39.22 -0.65
C CYS A 205 10.07 -38.58 0.33
N VAL A 206 9.74 -37.40 0.87
CA VAL A 206 10.54 -36.69 1.88
C VAL A 206 10.64 -37.51 3.17
N LEU A 207 9.56 -38.16 3.60
CA LEU A 207 9.56 -39.04 4.77
C LEU A 207 10.43 -40.29 4.56
N ILE A 208 10.39 -40.90 3.37
CA ILE A 208 11.24 -42.05 3.03
C ILE A 208 12.71 -41.62 3.04
N ILE A 209 13.05 -40.47 2.46
CA ILE A 209 14.41 -39.93 2.50
C ILE A 209 14.84 -39.67 3.95
N TYR A 210 13.97 -39.08 4.77
CA TYR A 210 14.24 -38.85 6.19
C TYR A 210 14.53 -40.16 6.93
N LEU A 211 13.69 -41.19 6.76
CA LEU A 211 13.89 -42.49 7.41
C LEU A 211 15.13 -43.21 6.89
N ALA A 212 15.42 -43.12 5.59
CA ALA A 212 16.62 -43.71 4.99
C ALA A 212 17.90 -43.05 5.51
N VAL A 213 17.91 -41.73 5.71
CA VAL A 213 19.05 -41.04 6.33
C VAL A 213 19.13 -41.41 7.81
N LEU A 214 18.04 -41.31 8.56
CA LEU A 214 18.02 -41.55 10.01
C LEU A 214 18.50 -42.98 10.37
N TYR A 215 18.00 -44.00 9.68
CA TYR A 215 18.37 -45.39 9.93
C TYR A 215 19.58 -45.87 9.12
N GLY A 216 19.99 -45.12 8.09
CA GLY A 216 21.12 -45.46 7.23
C GLY A 216 22.45 -44.84 7.66
N THR A 217 22.44 -43.77 8.46
CA THR A 217 23.66 -43.18 9.02
C THR A 217 24.16 -43.98 10.21
N TYR A 218 25.37 -44.53 10.10
CA TYR A 218 26.05 -45.18 11.22
C TYR A 218 26.46 -44.15 12.28
N VAL A 219 25.91 -44.28 13.48
CA VAL A 219 26.32 -43.49 14.65
C VAL A 219 27.31 -44.33 15.46
N PRO A 220 28.54 -43.85 15.72
CA PRO A 220 29.51 -44.58 16.54
C PRO A 220 28.99 -44.76 17.97
N ASP A 221 29.44 -45.82 18.64
CA ASP A 221 29.05 -46.14 20.01
C ASP A 221 29.35 -44.96 20.96
N TRP A 222 28.46 -44.71 21.93
CA TRP A 222 28.50 -43.60 22.90
C TRP A 222 29.61 -43.78 23.97
N GLN A 223 30.79 -44.24 23.57
CA GLN A 223 31.91 -44.56 24.44
C GLN A 223 33.16 -43.83 23.95
N PHE A 224 33.86 -43.14 24.84
CA PHE A 224 35.16 -42.53 24.53
C PHE A 224 36.20 -42.78 25.60
N THR A 225 37.46 -42.70 25.20
CA THR A 225 38.63 -42.76 26.08
C THR A 225 39.18 -41.36 26.35
N VAL A 226 39.43 -41.02 27.61
CA VAL A 226 40.08 -39.75 27.96
C VAL A 226 41.58 -39.85 27.65
N HIS A 227 42.05 -39.03 26.71
CA HIS A 227 43.44 -38.98 26.26
C HIS A 227 44.30 -37.91 26.96
N ASN A 228 43.75 -37.19 27.95
CA ASN A 228 44.47 -36.16 28.67
C ASN A 228 45.24 -36.75 29.86
N GLU A 229 46.57 -36.81 29.77
CA GLU A 229 47.48 -37.38 30.79
C GLU A 229 47.39 -36.68 32.16
N ALA A 230 46.93 -35.42 32.20
CA ALA A 230 46.77 -34.65 33.44
C ALA A 230 45.47 -34.97 34.21
N SER A 231 44.56 -35.77 33.63
CA SER A 231 43.27 -36.09 34.25
C SER A 231 43.35 -37.38 35.07
N THR A 232 42.62 -37.45 36.19
CA THR A 232 42.51 -38.64 37.06
C THR A 232 41.80 -39.82 36.39
N GLU A 233 41.32 -39.67 35.15
CA GLU A 233 40.54 -40.64 34.40
C GLU A 233 41.18 -41.04 33.06
N PHE A 234 42.47 -40.74 32.89
CA PHE A 234 43.25 -41.13 31.71
C PHE A 234 43.11 -42.63 31.42
N GLY A 235 42.71 -42.96 30.18
CA GLY A 235 42.54 -44.35 29.73
C GLY A 235 41.23 -45.05 30.14
N LYS A 236 40.32 -44.41 30.88
CA LYS A 236 38.99 -44.99 31.18
C LYS A 236 38.02 -44.80 30.03
N LEU A 237 37.19 -45.83 29.79
CA LEU A 237 36.06 -45.79 28.87
C LEU A 237 34.88 -45.13 29.58
N LEU A 238 34.46 -43.95 29.13
CA LEU A 238 33.39 -43.16 29.74
C LEU A 238 32.21 -43.03 28.78
N THR A 239 31.01 -43.05 29.35
CA THR A 239 29.71 -42.89 28.65
C THR A 239 29.06 -41.53 28.92
N ALA A 240 29.58 -40.74 29.86
CA ALA A 240 29.00 -39.46 30.25
C ALA A 240 29.83 -38.27 29.72
N CYS A 241 29.17 -37.38 28.98
CA CYS A 241 29.77 -36.16 28.42
C CYS A 241 29.90 -34.99 29.43
N THR A 242 29.24 -35.10 30.59
CA THR A 242 29.26 -34.10 31.68
C THR A 242 29.92 -34.68 32.93
N TYR A 243 30.46 -33.81 33.81
CA TYR A 243 31.02 -34.26 35.11
C TYR A 243 29.96 -34.84 36.05
N SER A 244 28.70 -34.45 35.88
CA SER A 244 27.54 -34.86 36.68
C SER A 244 26.49 -35.51 35.77
N SER A 245 26.65 -36.81 35.55
CA SER A 245 25.75 -37.64 34.75
C SER A 245 24.27 -37.57 35.24
N PRO A 246 23.24 -37.63 34.37
CA PRO A 246 23.25 -37.66 32.90
C PRO A 246 22.59 -36.42 32.25
N GLY A 247 22.25 -35.38 33.00
CA GLY A 247 21.41 -34.29 32.46
C GLY A 247 21.62 -32.90 33.06
N ALA A 248 22.63 -32.70 33.91
CA ALA A 248 22.91 -31.39 34.48
C ALA A 248 24.39 -31.25 34.80
N GLY A 249 25.01 -30.14 34.39
CA GLY A 249 26.40 -29.81 34.72
C GLY A 249 27.20 -29.36 33.50
N PRO A 250 28.33 -28.66 33.72
CA PRO A 250 29.20 -28.23 32.64
C PRO A 250 29.79 -29.43 31.90
N PHE A 251 29.89 -29.30 30.57
CA PHE A 251 30.58 -30.28 29.74
C PHE A 251 32.03 -30.43 30.19
N ARG A 252 32.53 -31.67 30.09
CA ARG A 252 33.93 -31.97 30.36
C ARG A 252 34.83 -31.31 29.31
N SER A 253 35.90 -30.66 29.74
CA SER A 253 36.86 -30.03 28.82
C SER A 253 37.65 -31.04 27.99
N ASP A 254 37.71 -32.28 28.47
CA ASP A 254 38.34 -33.47 27.87
C ASP A 254 37.34 -34.34 27.08
N ALA A 255 36.08 -33.90 26.94
CA ALA A 255 35.09 -34.63 26.16
C ALA A 255 35.44 -34.59 24.65
N PRO A 256 35.15 -35.67 23.90
CA PRO A 256 35.29 -35.68 22.46
C PRO A 256 34.48 -34.57 21.82
N THR A 257 34.91 -34.15 20.64
CA THR A 257 34.19 -33.13 19.87
C THR A 257 32.75 -33.52 19.59
N TRP A 258 32.37 -34.80 19.59
CA TRP A 258 30.98 -35.25 19.45
C TRP A 258 30.11 -35.10 20.70
N CYS A 259 30.69 -35.00 21.90
CA CYS A 259 29.98 -34.66 23.14
C CYS A 259 29.70 -33.16 23.23
N LEU A 260 30.61 -32.34 22.69
CA LEU A 260 30.52 -30.88 22.64
C LEU A 260 29.79 -30.39 21.38
N ALA A 261 29.85 -31.16 20.31
CA ALA A 261 29.09 -30.94 19.10
C ALA A 261 27.66 -31.40 19.40
N PRO A 262 26.67 -30.52 19.36
CA PRO A 262 25.32 -31.00 19.24
C PRO A 262 25.29 -31.81 17.93
N PHE A 263 25.05 -33.12 18.02
CA PHE A 263 25.41 -34.07 16.96
C PHE A 263 24.59 -33.90 15.65
N GLU A 264 23.65 -32.97 15.64
CA GLU A 264 23.28 -32.06 14.54
C GLU A 264 22.02 -31.38 15.06
N PRO A 265 22.06 -30.30 15.87
CA PRO A 265 20.82 -29.83 16.47
C PRO A 265 19.87 -29.28 15.40
N GLU A 266 20.38 -29.03 14.18
CA GLU A 266 19.80 -28.07 13.25
C GLU A 266 20.41 -28.19 11.83
N GLY A 267 20.63 -29.43 11.37
CA GLY A 267 21.25 -29.76 10.08
C GLY A 267 20.28 -30.07 8.93
N ILE A 268 20.72 -30.94 8.02
CA ILE A 268 19.97 -31.35 6.82
C ILE A 268 18.68 -32.09 7.22
N LEU A 269 18.74 -32.93 8.26
CA LEU A 269 17.61 -33.75 8.72
C LEU A 269 16.40 -32.90 9.15
N SER A 270 16.65 -31.87 9.95
CA SER A 270 15.60 -30.92 10.37
C SER A 270 15.03 -30.12 9.19
N SER A 271 15.87 -29.80 8.19
CA SER A 271 15.42 -29.10 6.97
C SER A 271 14.49 -29.97 6.12
N ILE A 272 14.74 -31.29 6.06
CA ILE A 272 13.88 -32.26 5.37
C ILE A 272 12.52 -32.35 6.09
N SER A 273 12.50 -32.47 7.41
CA SER A 273 11.26 -32.56 8.17
C SER A 273 10.47 -31.23 8.25
N ALA A 274 11.13 -30.08 8.07
CA ALA A 274 10.48 -28.78 7.93
C ALA A 274 9.61 -28.68 6.65
N ILE A 275 10.03 -29.33 5.56
CA ILE A 275 9.23 -29.44 4.33
C ILE A 275 7.92 -30.18 4.63
N LEU A 276 7.97 -31.27 5.40
CA LEU A 276 6.79 -32.05 5.78
C LEU A 276 5.78 -31.23 6.60
N SER A 277 6.27 -30.44 7.56
CA SER A 277 5.42 -29.52 8.35
C SER A 277 4.72 -28.47 7.45
N THR A 278 5.44 -27.98 6.44
CA THR A 278 4.92 -26.98 5.48
C THR A 278 3.88 -27.61 4.54
N VAL A 279 4.08 -28.85 4.10
CA VAL A 279 3.12 -29.62 3.28
C VAL A 279 1.78 -29.81 4.02
N ILE A 280 1.83 -30.13 5.32
CA ILE A 280 0.61 -30.22 6.15
C ILE A 280 -0.09 -28.85 6.19
N GLY A 281 0.64 -27.75 6.37
CA GLY A 281 0.07 -26.40 6.35
C GLY A 281 -0.61 -26.02 5.02
N VAL A 282 -0.04 -26.42 3.88
CA VAL A 282 -0.64 -26.19 2.55
C VAL A 282 -2.02 -26.85 2.44
N HIS A 283 -2.17 -28.07 2.97
CA HIS A 283 -3.46 -28.76 2.99
C HIS A 283 -4.54 -27.94 3.71
N PHE A 284 -4.22 -27.34 4.87
CA PHE A 284 -5.14 -26.46 5.60
C PHE A 284 -5.50 -25.20 4.81
N GLY A 285 -4.53 -24.62 4.09
CA GLY A 285 -4.77 -23.50 3.17
C GLY A 285 -5.70 -23.86 2.00
N HIS A 286 -5.65 -25.09 1.50
CA HIS A 286 -6.58 -25.54 0.45
C HIS A 286 -8.00 -25.78 0.96
N VAL A 287 -8.15 -26.29 2.18
CA VAL A 287 -9.47 -26.40 2.84
C VAL A 287 -10.12 -25.01 2.96
N LEU A 288 -9.33 -23.98 3.29
CA LEU A 288 -9.79 -22.59 3.35
C LEU A 288 -10.25 -22.03 1.99
N ILE A 289 -9.61 -22.47 0.89
CA ILE A 289 -9.88 -21.99 -0.47
C ILE A 289 -11.14 -22.63 -1.07
N HIS A 290 -11.31 -23.94 -0.87
CA HIS A 290 -12.33 -24.74 -1.55
C HIS A 290 -13.64 -24.85 -0.78
N ILE A 291 -13.59 -24.97 0.55
CA ILE A 291 -14.79 -25.06 1.38
C ILE A 291 -15.23 -23.65 1.75
N LYS A 292 -16.46 -23.25 1.41
CA LYS A 292 -17.00 -21.93 1.76
C LYS A 292 -17.59 -21.88 3.18
N ASP A 293 -18.16 -22.99 3.65
CA ASP A 293 -18.85 -23.07 4.93
C ASP A 293 -17.90 -23.14 6.14
N HIS A 294 -18.14 -22.29 7.15
CA HIS A 294 -17.31 -22.20 8.36
C HIS A 294 -17.32 -23.49 9.19
N SER A 295 -18.51 -24.11 9.36
CA SER A 295 -18.66 -25.36 10.13
C SER A 295 -17.92 -26.52 9.47
N SER A 296 -18.03 -26.63 8.14
CA SER A 296 -17.34 -27.69 7.39
C SER A 296 -15.83 -27.50 7.41
N ARG A 297 -15.32 -26.25 7.30
CA ARG A 297 -13.88 -25.96 7.48
C ARG A 297 -13.38 -26.45 8.84
N LEU A 298 -14.08 -26.07 9.91
CA LEU A 298 -13.70 -26.41 11.28
C LEU A 298 -13.72 -27.92 11.51
N SER A 299 -14.74 -28.62 11.01
CA SER A 299 -14.81 -30.08 11.12
C SER A 299 -13.62 -30.78 10.44
N HIS A 300 -13.22 -30.34 9.24
CA HIS A 300 -12.05 -30.93 8.55
C HIS A 300 -10.74 -30.61 9.27
N TRP A 301 -10.56 -29.39 9.77
CA TRP A 301 -9.36 -28.97 10.49
C TRP A 301 -9.20 -29.68 11.83
N VAL A 302 -10.28 -29.75 12.63
CA VAL A 302 -10.27 -30.41 13.94
C VAL A 302 -10.10 -31.92 13.78
N ALA A 303 -10.79 -32.55 12.83
CA ALA A 303 -10.64 -33.99 12.58
C ALA A 303 -9.20 -34.36 12.15
N MET A 304 -8.61 -33.58 11.24
CA MET A 304 -7.21 -33.78 10.83
C MET A 304 -6.23 -33.51 11.98
N GLY A 305 -6.44 -32.42 12.73
CA GLY A 305 -5.57 -32.05 13.86
C GLY A 305 -5.55 -33.13 14.95
N LEU A 306 -6.73 -33.66 15.32
CA LEU A 306 -6.84 -34.77 16.26
C LEU A 306 -6.24 -36.07 15.72
N ALA A 307 -6.40 -36.37 14.43
CA ALA A 307 -5.81 -37.56 13.81
C ALA A 307 -4.27 -37.51 13.81
N LEU A 308 -3.68 -36.36 13.48
CA LEU A 308 -2.22 -36.17 13.52
C LEU A 308 -1.68 -36.23 14.95
N LEU A 309 -2.38 -35.63 15.90
CA LEU A 309 -2.02 -35.66 17.31
C LEU A 309 -2.07 -37.10 17.86
N ALA A 310 -3.13 -37.84 17.55
CA ALA A 310 -3.25 -39.25 17.92
C ALA A 310 -2.14 -40.10 17.29
N LEU A 311 -1.84 -39.91 16.00
CA LEU A 311 -0.77 -40.62 15.31
C LEU A 311 0.60 -40.36 15.96
N GLY A 312 0.91 -39.10 16.26
CA GLY A 312 2.17 -38.73 16.91
C GLY A 312 2.32 -39.29 18.33
N ILE A 313 1.23 -39.28 19.11
CA ILE A 313 1.19 -39.87 20.45
C ILE A 313 1.34 -41.40 20.39
N ILE A 314 0.63 -42.07 19.47
CA ILE A 314 0.72 -43.52 19.29
C ILE A 314 2.16 -43.91 18.95
N LEU A 315 2.80 -43.22 17.99
CA LEU A 315 4.20 -43.49 17.59
C LEU A 315 5.20 -43.31 18.75
N HIS A 316 4.89 -42.41 19.69
CA HIS A 316 5.72 -42.22 20.88
C HIS A 316 5.54 -43.34 21.90
N PHE A 317 4.29 -43.71 22.21
CA PHE A 317 3.99 -44.75 23.20
C PHE A 317 4.28 -46.17 22.72
N THR A 318 4.34 -46.40 21.41
CA THR A 318 4.75 -47.70 20.84
C THR A 318 6.27 -47.82 20.70
N ASP A 319 7.04 -46.83 21.18
CA ASP A 319 8.51 -46.73 21.06
C ASP A 319 9.05 -46.83 19.62
N ALA A 320 8.18 -46.74 18.61
CA ALA A 320 8.57 -46.83 17.21
C ALA A 320 9.40 -45.61 16.79
N ILE A 321 8.95 -44.40 17.15
CA ILE A 321 9.68 -43.15 16.90
C ILE A 321 9.45 -42.19 18.09
N PRO A 322 10.45 -41.94 18.95
CA PRO A 322 10.29 -41.06 20.10
C PRO A 322 10.09 -39.60 19.69
N LEU A 323 9.39 -38.83 20.53
CA LEU A 323 9.27 -37.37 20.37
C LEU A 323 10.60 -36.71 20.68
N ASN A 324 11.34 -36.35 19.64
CA ASN A 324 12.66 -35.74 19.76
C ASN A 324 12.77 -34.53 18.83
N LYS A 325 13.03 -33.37 19.44
CA LYS A 325 13.16 -32.08 18.78
C LYS A 325 14.46 -31.97 17.97
N GLN A 326 15.58 -32.46 18.51
CA GLN A 326 16.91 -32.32 17.89
C GLN A 326 16.95 -33.04 16.53
N LEU A 327 16.37 -34.24 16.47
CA LEU A 327 16.22 -35.00 15.22
C LEU A 327 15.01 -34.57 14.40
N TYR A 328 14.15 -33.69 14.94
CA TYR A 328 12.88 -33.27 14.37
C TYR A 328 12.10 -34.49 13.84
N THR A 329 11.82 -35.43 14.74
CA THR A 329 11.27 -36.75 14.39
C THR A 329 9.87 -36.65 13.79
N PHE A 330 9.48 -37.66 13.00
CA PHE A 330 8.16 -37.69 12.38
C PHE A 330 7.02 -37.64 13.41
N SER A 331 7.16 -38.33 14.55
CA SER A 331 6.20 -38.25 15.66
C SER A 331 6.10 -36.82 16.20
N TYR A 332 7.22 -36.12 16.34
CA TYR A 332 7.26 -34.71 16.76
C TYR A 332 6.59 -33.79 15.72
N VAL A 333 6.80 -34.00 14.42
CA VAL A 333 6.08 -33.27 13.35
C VAL A 333 4.57 -33.47 13.46
N CYS A 334 4.11 -34.69 13.71
CA CYS A 334 2.68 -35.01 13.82
C CYS A 334 2.04 -34.33 15.04
N VAL A 335 2.68 -34.42 16.21
CA VAL A 335 2.18 -33.78 17.44
C VAL A 335 2.14 -32.26 17.30
N THR A 336 3.21 -31.65 16.81
CA THR A 336 3.31 -30.18 16.70
C THR A 336 2.41 -29.61 15.61
N ALA A 337 2.26 -30.28 14.47
CA ALA A 337 1.30 -29.90 13.43
C ALA A 337 -0.16 -30.10 13.89
N GLY A 338 -0.44 -31.16 14.64
CA GLY A 338 -1.75 -31.39 15.24
C GLY A 338 -2.12 -30.30 16.26
N ALA A 339 -1.18 -29.93 17.13
CA ALA A 339 -1.36 -28.81 18.06
C ALA A 339 -1.57 -27.48 17.32
N ALA A 340 -0.77 -27.19 16.27
CA ALA A 340 -0.92 -25.99 15.45
C ALA A 340 -2.32 -25.91 14.81
N ALA A 341 -2.83 -27.03 14.30
CA ALA A 341 -4.15 -27.12 13.70
C ALA A 341 -5.28 -26.79 14.70
N LEU A 342 -5.18 -27.27 15.94
CA LEU A 342 -6.16 -26.99 16.99
C LEU A 342 -6.11 -25.52 17.44
N VAL A 343 -4.91 -24.97 17.65
CA VAL A 343 -4.76 -23.55 18.04
C VAL A 343 -5.22 -22.62 16.91
N PHE A 344 -4.89 -22.92 15.65
CA PHE A 344 -5.39 -22.17 14.50
C PHE A 344 -6.92 -22.23 14.40
N SER A 345 -7.51 -23.40 14.61
CA SER A 345 -8.97 -23.58 14.63
C SER A 345 -9.63 -22.77 15.75
N ALA A 346 -9.03 -22.74 16.94
CA ALA A 346 -9.50 -21.90 18.05
C ALA A 346 -9.41 -20.40 17.72
N CYS A 347 -8.29 -19.94 17.15
CA CYS A 347 -8.13 -18.55 16.71
C CYS A 347 -9.16 -18.17 15.63
N TYR A 348 -9.46 -19.09 14.71
CA TYR A 348 -10.47 -18.88 13.68
C TYR A 348 -11.88 -18.75 14.27
N VAL A 349 -12.25 -19.57 15.26
CA VAL A 349 -13.54 -19.44 15.96
C VAL A 349 -13.62 -18.11 16.71
N LEU A 350 -12.60 -17.74 17.48
CA LEU A 350 -12.59 -16.50 18.28
C LEU A 350 -12.68 -15.25 17.40
N VAL A 351 -11.92 -15.20 16.31
CA VAL A 351 -11.76 -13.99 15.49
C VAL A 351 -12.77 -13.93 14.35
N ASP A 352 -12.87 -14.99 13.55
CA ASP A 352 -13.65 -14.96 12.31
C ASP A 352 -15.11 -15.39 12.52
N ILE A 353 -15.43 -16.16 13.58
CA ILE A 353 -16.81 -16.56 13.91
C ILE A 353 -17.41 -15.67 15.02
N TRP A 354 -16.72 -15.49 16.15
CA TRP A 354 -17.20 -14.67 17.27
C TRP A 354 -16.83 -13.19 17.17
N ASN A 355 -16.08 -12.79 16.14
CA ASN A 355 -15.76 -11.40 15.82
C ASN A 355 -15.06 -10.63 16.96
N LEU A 356 -14.29 -11.31 17.82
CA LEU A 356 -13.53 -10.73 18.95
C LEU A 356 -12.22 -10.06 18.50
N ARG A 357 -12.23 -9.36 17.36
CA ARG A 357 -11.02 -8.82 16.73
C ARG A 357 -10.31 -7.76 17.57
N PHE A 358 -11.05 -6.97 18.35
CA PHE A 358 -10.49 -5.90 19.17
C PHE A 358 -9.49 -6.42 20.21
N LEU A 359 -9.75 -7.58 20.83
CA LEU A 359 -8.87 -8.17 21.85
C LEU A 359 -7.52 -8.62 21.27
N PHE A 360 -7.50 -9.02 19.99
CA PHE A 360 -6.32 -9.56 19.33
C PHE A 360 -5.62 -8.58 18.39
N LEU A 361 -6.00 -7.28 18.42
CA LEU A 361 -5.45 -6.25 17.54
C LEU A 361 -3.92 -6.05 17.67
N PRO A 362 -3.32 -6.10 18.88
CA PRO A 362 -1.85 -6.06 19.01
C PRO A 362 -1.19 -7.26 18.32
N LEU A 363 -1.81 -8.44 18.43
CA LEU A 363 -1.31 -9.67 17.84
C LEU A 363 -1.46 -9.67 16.32
N GLU A 364 -2.57 -9.12 15.82
CA GLU A 364 -2.77 -8.88 14.39
C GLU A 364 -1.68 -7.96 13.82
N TRP A 365 -1.34 -6.89 14.53
CA TRP A 365 -0.29 -5.94 14.13
C TRP A 365 1.10 -6.57 14.11
N ILE A 366 1.48 -7.31 15.17
CA ILE A 366 2.73 -8.09 15.23
C ILE A 366 2.75 -9.08 14.06
N GLY A 367 1.63 -9.74 13.82
CA GLY A 367 1.40 -10.61 12.68
C GLY A 367 1.74 -9.92 11.38
N MET A 368 1.06 -8.83 11.02
CA MET A 368 1.25 -8.09 9.77
C MET A 368 2.70 -7.64 9.54
N ASN A 369 3.43 -7.33 10.62
CA ASN A 369 4.80 -6.84 10.60
C ASN A 369 5.84 -7.85 11.13
N ALA A 370 5.56 -9.15 11.04
CA ALA A 370 6.34 -10.22 11.67
C ALA A 370 7.85 -10.15 11.43
N MET A 371 8.30 -9.86 10.20
CA MET A 371 9.73 -9.77 9.87
C MET A 371 10.42 -8.59 10.55
N PHE A 372 9.73 -7.46 10.67
CA PHE A 372 10.28 -6.29 11.36
C PHE A 372 10.40 -6.55 12.86
N VAL A 373 9.35 -7.10 13.48
CA VAL A 373 9.36 -7.46 14.91
C VAL A 373 10.44 -8.50 15.20
N TYR A 374 10.61 -9.50 14.34
CA TYR A 374 11.68 -10.50 14.44
C TYR A 374 13.08 -9.86 14.40
N VAL A 375 13.34 -8.96 13.44
CA VAL A 375 14.63 -8.26 13.33
C VAL A 375 14.90 -7.39 14.57
N MET A 376 13.88 -6.72 15.09
CA MET A 376 14.00 -5.88 16.30
C MET A 376 14.27 -6.69 17.56
N ALA A 377 13.64 -7.86 17.68
CA ALA A 377 13.88 -8.79 18.77
C ALA A 377 15.28 -9.42 18.68
N ALA A 378 15.64 -9.97 17.51
CA ALA A 378 16.94 -10.58 17.27
C ALA A 378 18.10 -9.59 17.41
N GLY A 379 17.88 -8.31 17.09
CA GLY A 379 18.86 -7.24 17.27
C GLY A 379 19.00 -6.75 18.71
N GLY A 380 18.29 -7.32 19.68
CA GLY A 380 18.30 -6.88 21.07
C GLY A 380 17.68 -5.49 21.30
N ILE A 381 17.09 -4.88 20.26
CA ILE A 381 16.51 -3.54 20.32
C ILE A 381 15.26 -3.55 21.20
N PHE A 382 14.51 -4.65 21.20
CA PHE A 382 13.35 -4.80 22.08
C PHE A 382 13.76 -4.87 23.55
N ALA A 383 14.80 -5.64 23.88
CA ALA A 383 15.41 -5.67 25.21
C ALA A 383 15.99 -4.29 25.58
N GLY A 384 16.66 -3.59 24.65
CA GLY A 384 17.15 -2.22 24.85
C GLY A 384 16.04 -1.20 25.06
N PHE A 385 14.88 -1.35 24.42
CA PHE A 385 13.72 -0.48 24.62
C PHE A 385 12.98 -0.77 25.94
N ILE A 386 12.81 -2.05 26.29
CA ILE A 386 12.20 -2.48 27.55
C ILE A 386 13.09 -2.08 28.72
N ASN A 387 14.38 -2.39 28.67
CA ASN A 387 15.33 -2.02 29.72
C ASN A 387 15.64 -0.51 29.71
N GLY A 388 15.30 0.22 28.65
CA GLY A 388 15.61 1.64 28.48
C GLY A 388 17.07 1.85 28.04
N TRP A 389 17.30 2.86 27.21
CA TRP A 389 18.66 3.31 26.90
C TRP A 389 19.30 3.83 28.18
N TYR A 390 20.32 3.15 28.69
CA TYR A 390 21.08 3.61 29.85
C TYR A 390 21.79 4.93 29.50
N TYR A 391 21.33 6.03 30.08
CA TYR A 391 22.11 7.26 30.19
C TYR A 391 22.59 7.35 31.65
N GLU A 392 23.90 7.13 31.83
CA GLU A 392 24.67 7.28 33.07
C GLU A 392 24.39 6.29 34.22
N ASP A 393 23.14 5.92 34.55
CA ASP A 393 22.84 5.12 35.76
C ASP A 393 21.99 3.84 35.54
N PRO A 394 22.38 2.67 36.12
CA PRO A 394 21.64 1.40 36.02
C PRO A 394 20.20 1.38 36.57
N HIS A 395 19.83 2.39 37.36
CA HIS A 395 18.54 2.46 38.06
C HIS A 395 17.47 3.26 37.30
N ASN A 396 17.82 3.88 36.18
CA ASN A 396 16.92 4.75 35.42
C ASN A 396 16.25 4.00 34.26
N THR A 397 15.80 2.76 34.51
CA THR A 397 15.19 1.91 33.49
C THR A 397 13.66 2.06 33.47
N LEU A 398 13.06 1.92 32.29
CA LEU A 398 11.60 1.85 32.15
C LEU A 398 11.04 0.69 32.97
N VAL A 399 11.77 -0.44 33.02
CA VAL A 399 11.44 -1.60 33.87
C VAL A 399 11.47 -1.23 35.35
N HIS A 400 12.48 -0.50 35.85
CA HIS A 400 12.53 -0.10 37.25
C HIS A 400 11.45 0.94 37.56
N TRP A 401 11.12 1.84 36.62
CA TRP A 401 9.99 2.76 36.74
C TRP A 401 8.65 2.02 36.80
N ILE A 402 8.42 1.05 35.91
CA ILE A 402 7.21 0.20 35.91
C ILE A 402 7.15 -0.64 37.18
N GLN A 403 8.25 -1.28 37.57
CA GLN A 403 8.31 -2.10 38.77
C GLN A 403 8.06 -1.25 40.01
N LYS A 404 8.62 -0.04 40.09
CA LYS A 404 8.43 0.87 41.21
C LYS A 404 7.04 1.50 41.22
N HIS A 405 6.57 2.11 40.14
CA HIS A 405 5.29 2.82 40.10
C HIS A 405 4.08 1.92 39.85
N ILE A 406 4.18 0.88 39.01
CA ILE A 406 3.05 0.01 38.65
C ILE A 406 2.96 -1.22 39.56
N PHE A 407 4.08 -1.77 40.03
CA PHE A 407 4.07 -2.96 40.90
C PHE A 407 4.30 -2.63 42.38
N VAL A 408 5.27 -1.80 42.75
CA VAL A 408 5.55 -1.52 44.16
C VAL A 408 4.58 -0.48 44.73
N ASP A 409 4.45 0.69 44.11
CA ASP A 409 3.63 1.80 44.62
C ASP A 409 2.13 1.51 44.50
N VAL A 410 1.67 0.83 43.45
CA VAL A 410 0.26 0.42 43.32
C VAL A 410 -0.07 -0.74 44.25
N TRP A 411 0.81 -1.73 44.43
CA TRP A 411 0.53 -2.89 45.29
C TRP A 411 0.76 -2.63 46.78
N HIS A 412 1.63 -1.67 47.14
CA HIS A 412 1.78 -1.15 48.51
C HIS A 412 0.84 0.03 48.81
N SER A 413 0.07 0.51 47.82
CA SER A 413 -0.96 1.50 48.07
C SER A 413 -2.03 0.91 48.98
N ARG A 414 -2.24 1.54 50.15
CA ARG A 414 -3.35 1.21 51.06
C ARG A 414 -4.70 1.11 50.32
N ARG A 415 -4.89 1.85 49.22
CA ARG A 415 -6.12 1.83 48.43
C ARG A 415 -6.33 0.51 47.68
N VAL A 416 -5.28 -0.14 47.18
CA VAL A 416 -5.38 -1.42 46.45
C VAL A 416 -5.47 -2.60 47.41
N GLY A 417 -4.80 -2.53 48.57
CA GLY A 417 -5.01 -3.49 49.67
C GLY A 417 -6.45 -3.48 50.17
N ILE A 418 -7.05 -2.29 50.32
CA ILE A 418 -8.48 -2.13 50.63
C ILE A 418 -9.34 -2.64 49.45
N LEU A 419 -8.97 -2.37 48.19
CA LEU A 419 -9.70 -2.83 47.00
C LEU A 419 -9.72 -4.36 46.89
N LEU A 420 -8.61 -5.05 47.14
CA LEU A 420 -8.53 -6.52 47.14
C LEU A 420 -9.30 -7.14 48.32
N GLN A 421 -9.30 -6.48 49.48
CA GLN A 421 -10.13 -6.87 50.62
C GLN A 421 -11.64 -6.65 50.34
N PHE A 422 -11.98 -5.60 49.60
CA PHE A 422 -13.33 -5.33 49.09
C PHE A 422 -13.78 -6.28 47.97
N ILE A 423 -12.87 -6.74 47.11
CA ILE A 423 -13.14 -7.74 46.07
C ILE A 423 -13.42 -9.10 46.70
N ASN A 424 -12.71 -9.46 47.77
CA ASN A 424 -12.99 -10.69 48.52
C ASN A 424 -14.31 -10.61 49.33
N GLN A 425 -14.77 -9.41 49.69
CA GLN A 425 -16.09 -9.17 50.31
C GLN A 425 -17.23 -8.94 49.30
N SER A 426 -16.94 -8.77 48.01
CA SER A 426 -17.91 -8.45 46.95
C SER A 426 -18.77 -9.62 46.45
N ASN A 427 -18.87 -10.72 47.21
CA ASN A 427 -19.99 -11.66 47.09
C ASN A 427 -21.24 -11.23 47.89
N LYS A 428 -21.22 -10.05 48.52
CA LYS A 428 -22.42 -9.48 49.17
C LYS A 428 -22.57 -7.98 48.84
N ILE A 429 -23.61 -7.70 48.06
CA ILE A 429 -24.47 -6.50 48.11
C ILE A 429 -23.97 -5.23 47.37
N ARG A 430 -24.57 -5.04 46.18
CA ARG A 430 -25.09 -3.80 45.53
C ARG A 430 -24.69 -2.38 46.04
N ARG A 431 -24.26 -1.55 45.05
CA ARG A 431 -24.36 -0.06 44.84
C ARG A 431 -23.25 0.84 45.47
N PRO A 432 -23.11 2.12 45.02
CA PRO A 432 -22.65 2.64 43.72
C PRO A 432 -21.41 3.58 43.86
N ILE A 433 -20.92 4.10 42.72
CA ILE A 433 -19.70 4.90 42.51
C ILE A 433 -19.74 6.26 43.25
N MET A 434 -18.64 6.62 43.96
CA MET A 434 -18.39 7.95 44.56
C MET A 434 -17.54 8.81 43.61
N ALA A 435 -17.97 10.05 43.37
CA ALA A 435 -17.25 11.07 42.62
C ALA A 435 -16.13 11.72 43.45
N THR A 436 -15.05 12.13 42.78
CA THR A 436 -13.97 13.00 43.32
C THR A 436 -14.47 14.42 43.56
N PRO A 437 -14.10 15.09 44.66
CA PRO A 437 -14.51 16.48 44.88
C PRO A 437 -13.64 17.43 44.06
N MET A 438 -14.32 18.35 43.37
CA MET A 438 -13.76 19.60 42.86
C MET A 438 -13.61 20.58 44.04
N ALA A 439 -12.56 21.40 44.00
CA ALA A 439 -12.34 22.48 44.96
C ALA A 439 -13.29 23.64 44.63
N GLU A 440 -14.04 24.12 45.62
CA GLU A 440 -14.82 25.36 45.53
C GLU A 440 -14.61 26.25 46.77
N ASP A 441 -14.64 27.55 46.50
CA ASP A 441 -14.34 28.68 47.37
C ASP A 441 -15.27 28.78 48.59
N SER A 442 -14.71 28.67 49.80
CA SER A 442 -15.45 28.53 51.06
C SER A 442 -15.78 29.83 51.82
N ASN A 443 -15.63 31.01 51.22
CA ASN A 443 -15.70 32.28 51.98
C ASN A 443 -17.03 33.04 51.88
N PHE A 444 -18.02 32.58 51.11
CA PHE A 444 -19.30 33.31 50.95
C PHE A 444 -20.49 32.69 51.71
N GLU A 445 -20.37 31.44 52.19
CA GLU A 445 -21.51 30.73 52.81
C GLU A 445 -21.53 30.80 54.34
N GLU A 446 -20.40 31.00 55.03
CA GLU A 446 -20.32 30.99 56.50
C GLU A 446 -21.10 32.14 57.16
N ASP A 447 -21.07 33.35 56.60
CA ASP A 447 -21.77 34.52 57.15
C ASP A 447 -23.30 34.41 57.03
N GLN A 448 -23.81 33.74 55.99
CA GLN A 448 -25.23 33.47 55.84
C GLN A 448 -25.71 32.41 56.83
N LEU A 449 -24.92 31.36 57.06
CA LEU A 449 -25.20 30.27 58.01
C LEU A 449 -25.27 30.77 59.47
N LEU A 450 -24.44 31.75 59.84
CA LEU A 450 -24.44 32.36 61.18
C LEU A 450 -25.69 33.21 61.47
N SER A 451 -26.38 33.69 60.43
CA SER A 451 -27.59 34.52 60.55
C SER A 451 -28.90 33.73 60.60
N MET A 452 -28.87 32.44 60.27
CA MET A 452 -30.05 31.57 60.22
C MET A 452 -30.29 30.88 61.55
N SER A 453 -31.56 30.70 61.92
CA SER A 453 -31.89 29.90 63.12
C SER A 453 -31.59 28.41 62.87
N THR A 454 -31.32 27.65 63.93
CA THR A 454 -31.06 26.20 63.82
C THR A 454 -32.23 25.45 63.19
N GLU A 455 -33.47 25.93 63.36
CA GLU A 455 -34.66 25.38 62.72
C GLU A 455 -34.69 25.62 61.21
N ASP A 456 -34.23 26.79 60.75
CA ASP A 456 -34.17 27.13 59.33
C ASP A 456 -33.10 26.30 58.60
N ILE A 457 -31.96 26.04 59.24
CA ILE A 457 -30.90 25.18 58.69
C ILE A 457 -31.41 23.74 58.54
N VAL A 458 -32.13 23.21 59.54
CA VAL A 458 -32.74 21.88 59.46
C VAL A 458 -33.82 21.81 58.38
N ARG A 459 -34.61 22.88 58.20
CA ARG A 459 -35.59 22.95 57.12
C ARG A 459 -34.92 22.97 55.74
N ALA A 460 -33.88 23.79 55.56
CA ALA A 460 -33.11 23.89 54.32
C ALA A 460 -32.42 22.55 53.97
N SER A 461 -31.78 21.90 54.94
CA SER A 461 -31.17 20.58 54.76
C SER A 461 -32.18 19.53 54.28
N ARG A 462 -33.40 19.52 54.84
CA ARG A 462 -34.47 18.60 54.39
C ARG A 462 -34.97 18.92 52.98
N LEU A 463 -35.02 20.19 52.59
CA LEU A 463 -35.38 20.58 51.23
C LEU A 463 -34.31 20.13 50.23
N LEU A 464 -33.03 20.35 50.55
CA LEU A 464 -31.90 19.89 49.75
C LEU A 464 -31.87 18.37 49.60
N ASP A 465 -32.14 17.61 50.68
CA ASP A 465 -32.23 16.15 50.60
C ASP A 465 -33.34 15.68 49.64
N ASN A 466 -34.48 16.38 49.64
CA ASN A 466 -35.57 16.08 48.70
C ASN A 466 -35.19 16.44 47.25
N GLU A 467 -34.53 17.58 47.04
CA GLU A 467 -34.04 17.99 45.71
C GLU A 467 -33.00 17.01 45.18
N ILE A 468 -32.01 16.61 45.99
CA ILE A 468 -31.00 15.62 45.61
C ILE A 468 -31.68 14.31 45.20
N ARG A 469 -32.74 13.89 45.90
CA ARG A 469 -33.50 12.69 45.53
C ARG A 469 -34.16 12.84 44.15
N ILE A 470 -34.84 13.96 43.90
CA ILE A 470 -35.51 14.23 42.62
C ILE A 470 -34.49 14.29 41.48
N ILE A 471 -33.40 15.05 41.66
CA ILE A 471 -32.33 15.17 40.66
C ILE A 471 -31.73 13.81 40.34
N LYS A 472 -31.53 12.96 41.34
CA LYS A 472 -31.00 11.61 41.14
C LYS A 472 -31.95 10.71 40.36
N GLU A 473 -33.26 10.82 40.59
CA GLU A 473 -34.29 10.11 39.82
C GLU A 473 -34.37 10.62 38.36
N GLU A 474 -34.32 11.93 38.16
CA GLU A 474 -34.28 12.54 36.82
C GLU A 474 -33.01 12.16 36.05
N LEU A 475 -31.86 12.15 36.70
CA LEU A 475 -30.60 11.73 36.11
C LEU A 475 -30.65 10.26 35.69
N GLN A 476 -31.24 9.40 36.53
CA GLN A 476 -31.44 8.00 36.16
C GLN A 476 -32.38 7.84 34.97
N ARG A 477 -33.50 8.57 34.96
CA ARG A 477 -34.45 8.55 33.83
C ARG A 477 -33.79 9.03 32.53
N THR A 478 -33.10 10.16 32.58
CA THR A 478 -32.41 10.75 31.42
C THR A 478 -31.35 9.81 30.86
N ASN A 479 -30.59 9.13 31.74
CA ASN A 479 -29.61 8.13 31.31
C ASN A 479 -30.27 6.93 30.62
N LEU A 480 -31.40 6.43 31.13
CA LEU A 480 -32.14 5.35 30.48
C LEU A 480 -32.69 5.77 29.11
N GLU A 481 -33.22 6.99 28.99
CA GLU A 481 -33.68 7.53 27.71
C GLU A 481 -32.51 7.68 26.72
N LEU A 482 -31.36 8.16 27.18
CA LEU A 482 -30.14 8.32 26.39
C LEU A 482 -29.61 6.97 25.89
N ASP A 483 -29.60 5.94 26.74
CA ASP A 483 -29.20 4.59 26.35
C ASP A 483 -30.17 3.98 25.34
N SER A 484 -31.49 4.19 25.52
CA SER A 484 -32.50 3.78 24.53
C SER A 484 -32.29 4.46 23.16
N PHE A 485 -32.00 5.78 23.15
CA PHE A 485 -31.72 6.49 21.91
C PHE A 485 -30.41 6.02 21.25
N LYS A 486 -29.37 5.73 22.03
CA LYS A 486 -28.11 5.15 21.51
C LYS A 486 -28.34 3.81 20.84
N GLU A 487 -29.13 2.93 21.45
CA GLU A 487 -29.48 1.63 20.85
C GLU A 487 -30.25 1.80 19.54
N LYS A 488 -31.26 2.68 19.51
CA LYS A 488 -32.01 2.99 18.29
C LYS A 488 -31.13 3.56 17.18
N ILE A 489 -30.21 4.46 17.51
CA ILE A 489 -29.26 5.03 16.55
C ILE A 489 -28.37 3.91 15.99
N LYS A 490 -27.85 3.04 16.86
CA LYS A 490 -27.00 1.92 16.43
C LYS A 490 -27.76 0.96 15.50
N GLU A 491 -28.98 0.58 15.86
CA GLU A 491 -29.84 -0.29 15.05
C GLU A 491 -30.14 0.35 13.68
N ASN A 492 -30.47 1.64 13.64
CA ASN A 492 -30.73 2.36 12.40
C ASN A 492 -29.47 2.50 11.54
N GLN A 493 -28.30 2.74 12.14
CA GLN A 493 -27.03 2.80 11.42
C GLN A 493 -26.68 1.44 10.78
N GLU A 494 -26.94 0.33 11.48
CA GLU A 494 -26.76 -1.01 10.92
C GLU A 494 -27.70 -1.25 9.73
N LYS A 495 -28.98 -0.85 9.83
CA LYS A 495 -29.94 -0.92 8.72
C LYS A 495 -29.49 -0.08 7.50
N ILE A 496 -29.06 1.16 7.72
CA ILE A 496 -28.53 2.03 6.66
C ILE A 496 -27.30 1.41 6.02
N LYS A 497 -26.39 0.82 6.80
CA LYS A 497 -25.17 0.18 6.31
C LYS A 497 -25.46 -1.05 5.45
N LEU A 498 -26.49 -1.82 5.76
CA LEU A 498 -26.94 -2.94 4.93
C LEU A 498 -27.48 -2.44 3.57
N ASN A 499 -28.21 -1.32 3.55
CA ASN A 499 -28.71 -0.72 2.32
C ASN A 499 -27.61 0.03 1.52
N LYS A 500 -26.55 0.52 2.18
CA LYS A 500 -25.40 1.17 1.55
C LYS A 500 -24.34 0.17 1.07
N GLN A 501 -24.69 -1.10 0.88
CA GLN A 501 -23.76 -2.08 0.33
C GLN A 501 -23.47 -1.83 -1.14
N LEU A 502 -22.19 -1.92 -1.51
CA LEU A 502 -21.76 -1.91 -2.90
C LEU A 502 -22.29 -3.17 -3.60
N PRO A 503 -22.69 -3.10 -4.88
CA PRO A 503 -22.46 -2.02 -5.84
C PRO A 503 -23.63 -1.02 -6.01
N TYR A 504 -23.33 0.28 -6.08
CA TYR A 504 -24.30 1.32 -6.47
C TYR A 504 -24.36 1.47 -8.00
N LEU A 505 -25.48 1.95 -8.52
CA LEU A 505 -25.60 2.51 -9.87
C LEU A 505 -25.18 3.98 -9.82
N VAL A 506 -24.52 4.48 -10.86
CA VAL A 506 -24.17 5.91 -10.93
C VAL A 506 -25.26 6.64 -11.72
N GLY A 507 -25.70 7.79 -11.22
CA GLY A 507 -26.62 8.69 -11.91
C GLY A 507 -26.17 10.13 -11.83
N ASN A 508 -26.64 10.94 -12.77
CA ASN A 508 -26.46 12.39 -12.78
C ASN A 508 -27.78 13.07 -12.48
N ILE A 509 -27.73 14.14 -11.70
CA ILE A 509 -28.91 14.97 -11.45
C ILE A 509 -29.17 15.82 -12.68
N VAL A 510 -30.36 15.72 -13.25
CA VAL A 510 -30.78 16.54 -14.38
C VAL A 510 -31.35 17.84 -13.88
N GLU A 511 -32.30 17.75 -12.95
CA GLU A 511 -33.05 18.89 -12.44
C GLU A 511 -33.57 18.59 -11.03
N ILE A 512 -33.75 19.66 -10.25
CA ILE A 512 -34.35 19.62 -8.92
C ILE A 512 -35.64 20.42 -9.02
N LEU A 513 -36.77 19.77 -8.71
CA LEU A 513 -38.10 20.33 -8.83
C LEU A 513 -38.65 20.63 -7.43
N GLU A 514 -39.32 21.76 -7.27
CA GLU A 514 -40.08 22.05 -6.05
C GLU A 514 -41.56 21.80 -6.35
N MET A 515 -42.12 20.76 -5.74
CA MET A 515 -43.56 20.51 -5.86
C MET A 515 -44.30 21.22 -4.73
N ASN A 516 -45.16 22.17 -5.12
CA ASN A 516 -46.18 22.72 -4.26
C ASN A 516 -47.50 22.04 -4.64
N PRO A 517 -48.16 21.30 -3.75
CA PRO A 517 -49.48 20.75 -4.07
C PRO A 517 -50.42 21.93 -4.36
N GLU A 518 -51.04 21.93 -5.54
CA GLU A 518 -52.16 22.82 -5.82
C GLU A 518 -53.28 22.46 -4.84
N GLU A 519 -53.94 23.48 -4.28
CA GLU A 519 -54.96 23.33 -3.23
C GLU A 519 -56.23 22.59 -3.69
N GLU A 520 -56.29 22.14 -4.94
CA GLU A 520 -57.46 21.54 -5.58
C GLU A 520 -57.14 20.16 -6.17
N ALA A 521 -57.02 19.13 -5.32
CA ALA A 521 -57.11 17.74 -5.75
C ALA A 521 -57.79 16.89 -4.65
N GLU A 522 -59.11 17.05 -4.62
CA GLU A 522 -60.15 16.04 -4.40
C GLU A 522 -59.99 15.06 -3.24
N GLU A 523 -60.72 15.36 -2.16
CA GLU A 523 -61.29 14.38 -1.24
C GLU A 523 -62.23 13.44 -2.02
N ASP A 524 -61.72 12.32 -2.52
CA ASP A 524 -62.60 11.20 -2.88
C ASP A 524 -61.93 9.83 -2.71
N GLY A 525 -62.66 8.97 -1.99
CA GLY A 525 -62.61 7.50 -1.96
C GLY A 525 -61.31 6.73 -2.26
N ALA A 526 -60.83 6.04 -1.22
CA ALA A 526 -59.85 4.94 -1.17
C ALA A 526 -58.36 5.31 -1.26
N ASN A 527 -57.72 5.36 -0.07
CA ASN A 527 -56.28 5.58 0.17
C ASN A 527 -55.68 6.79 -0.55
N ILE A 528 -55.76 7.95 0.12
CA ILE A 528 -54.99 9.14 -0.23
C ILE A 528 -53.50 8.77 -0.20
N ASP A 529 -52.85 8.76 -1.36
CA ASP A 529 -51.41 8.54 -1.47
C ASP A 529 -50.66 9.68 -0.75
N LEU A 530 -49.99 9.36 0.36
CA LEU A 530 -49.20 10.32 1.16
C LEU A 530 -48.14 11.08 0.34
N ASP A 531 -47.82 10.61 -0.86
CA ASP A 531 -46.86 11.24 -1.77
C ASP A 531 -47.41 12.50 -2.47
N SER A 532 -48.74 12.65 -2.62
CA SER A 532 -49.34 13.87 -3.21
C SER A 532 -49.39 15.05 -2.24
N GLN A 533 -49.30 14.81 -0.93
CA GLN A 533 -49.29 15.85 0.11
C GLN A 533 -47.87 16.31 0.51
N ARG A 534 -46.81 15.70 -0.04
CA ARG A 534 -45.43 16.04 0.35
C ARG A 534 -44.99 17.36 -0.28
N LYS A 535 -44.90 18.40 0.56
CA LYS A 535 -44.13 19.60 0.27
C LYS A 535 -42.64 19.24 0.35
N GLY A 536 -41.92 19.29 -0.76
CA GLY A 536 -40.51 18.93 -0.79
C GLY A 536 -39.85 19.11 -2.14
N LYS A 537 -38.51 19.12 -2.13
CA LYS A 537 -37.69 19.08 -3.33
C LYS A 537 -37.65 17.66 -3.88
N CYS A 538 -38.11 17.49 -5.10
CA CYS A 538 -38.00 16.27 -5.89
C CYS A 538 -36.79 16.36 -6.82
N VAL A 539 -36.27 15.21 -7.24
CA VAL A 539 -35.07 15.15 -8.10
C VAL A 539 -35.36 14.29 -9.32
N VAL A 540 -35.03 14.82 -10.50
CA VAL A 540 -34.97 14.04 -11.73
C VAL A 540 -33.53 13.60 -11.94
N LEU A 541 -33.30 12.29 -11.95
CA LEU A 541 -31.98 11.70 -12.18
C LEU A 541 -31.92 10.98 -13.51
N LYS A 542 -30.75 10.97 -14.13
CA LYS A 542 -30.42 10.17 -15.31
C LYS A 542 -29.34 9.18 -14.96
N THR A 543 -29.65 7.90 -14.99
CA THR A 543 -28.69 6.83 -14.68
C THR A 543 -27.66 6.64 -15.79
N SER A 544 -26.56 5.97 -15.47
CA SER A 544 -25.55 5.55 -16.46
C SER A 544 -26.11 4.60 -17.53
N THR A 545 -27.23 3.92 -17.25
CA THR A 545 -28.01 3.11 -18.22
C THR A 545 -28.90 3.96 -19.14
N ARG A 546 -28.77 5.30 -19.08
CA ARG A 546 -29.52 6.29 -19.87
C ARG A 546 -31.02 6.33 -19.56
N GLN A 547 -31.46 5.81 -18.41
CA GLN A 547 -32.84 5.90 -17.95
C GLN A 547 -33.02 7.18 -17.12
N THR A 548 -34.13 7.87 -17.32
CA THR A 548 -34.52 9.04 -16.52
C THR A 548 -35.56 8.63 -15.51
N ILE A 549 -35.29 8.88 -14.23
CA ILE A 549 -36.15 8.50 -13.12
C ILE A 549 -36.50 9.74 -12.32
N PHE A 550 -37.77 9.90 -12.01
CA PHE A 550 -38.27 10.91 -11.10
C PHE A 550 -38.31 10.33 -9.68
N LEU A 551 -37.64 11.01 -8.75
CA LEU A 551 -37.66 10.67 -7.34
C LEU A 551 -38.45 11.72 -6.56
N PRO A 552 -39.64 11.37 -6.02
CA PRO A 552 -40.34 12.23 -5.07
C PRO A 552 -39.59 12.32 -3.73
N VAL A 553 -38.81 11.28 -3.39
CA VAL A 553 -37.94 11.22 -2.20
C VAL A 553 -36.50 11.09 -2.64
N VAL A 554 -35.69 12.09 -2.32
CA VAL A 554 -34.27 12.17 -2.72
C VAL A 554 -33.46 11.00 -2.14
N GLY A 555 -33.61 10.70 -0.85
CA GLY A 555 -32.95 9.57 -0.20
C GLY A 555 -32.17 9.99 1.05
N LEU A 556 -30.91 9.58 1.15
CA LEU A 556 -30.03 9.83 2.31
C LEU A 556 -29.27 11.17 2.24
N VAL A 557 -29.33 11.86 1.10
CA VAL A 557 -28.60 13.11 0.85
C VAL A 557 -29.57 14.29 0.91
N ASP A 558 -29.13 15.39 1.52
CA ASP A 558 -29.91 16.62 1.60
C ASP A 558 -30.09 17.25 0.19
N PRO A 559 -31.32 17.61 -0.22
CA PRO A 559 -31.59 18.18 -1.54
C PRO A 559 -30.90 19.53 -1.77
N ASP A 560 -30.63 20.30 -0.73
CA ASP A 560 -29.99 21.62 -0.84
C ASP A 560 -28.51 21.56 -1.23
N LYS A 561 -27.86 20.42 -0.98
CA LYS A 561 -26.45 20.19 -1.35
C LYS A 561 -26.30 19.79 -2.81
N LEU A 562 -27.38 19.29 -3.42
CA LEU A 562 -27.38 18.79 -4.77
C LEU A 562 -27.52 19.93 -5.78
N LYS A 563 -26.81 19.81 -6.88
CA LYS A 563 -26.92 20.72 -8.03
C LYS A 563 -27.19 19.94 -9.31
N PRO A 564 -27.86 20.56 -10.29
CA PRO A 564 -27.94 20.02 -11.63
C PRO A 564 -26.54 19.71 -12.18
N GLY A 565 -26.34 18.49 -12.66
CA GLY A 565 -25.07 17.98 -13.17
C GLY A 565 -24.24 17.16 -12.17
N ASP A 566 -24.60 17.13 -10.89
CA ASP A 566 -23.84 16.36 -9.89
C ASP A 566 -23.96 14.85 -10.12
N LEU A 567 -22.85 14.15 -9.89
CA LEU A 567 -22.76 12.70 -9.90
C LEU A 567 -23.19 12.15 -8.54
N VAL A 568 -24.12 11.20 -8.53
CA VAL A 568 -24.67 10.58 -7.32
C VAL A 568 -24.65 9.05 -7.41
N GLY A 569 -24.42 8.43 -6.26
CA GLY A 569 -24.53 6.99 -6.06
C GLY A 569 -25.98 6.63 -5.75
N VAL A 570 -26.56 5.79 -6.59
CA VAL A 570 -27.98 5.44 -6.59
C VAL A 570 -28.12 3.93 -6.32
N ASN A 571 -29.13 3.53 -5.55
CA ASN A 571 -29.43 2.10 -5.38
C ASN A 571 -29.95 1.50 -6.70
N LYS A 572 -29.56 0.26 -7.03
CA LYS A 572 -29.95 -0.40 -8.28
C LYS A 572 -31.43 -0.75 -8.34
N ASP A 573 -32.00 -1.13 -7.20
CA ASP A 573 -33.38 -1.65 -7.14
C ASP A 573 -34.39 -0.53 -6.87
N SER A 574 -34.09 0.35 -5.90
CA SER A 574 -35.01 1.41 -5.48
C SER A 574 -34.72 2.78 -6.08
N TYR A 575 -33.60 2.94 -6.80
CA TYR A 575 -33.14 4.20 -7.38
C TYR A 575 -33.01 5.40 -6.42
N LEU A 576 -33.01 5.17 -5.10
CA LEU A 576 -32.79 6.21 -4.10
C LEU A 576 -31.33 6.70 -4.11
N ILE A 577 -31.12 7.99 -3.90
CA ILE A 577 -29.79 8.58 -3.78
C ILE A 577 -29.21 8.20 -2.41
N LEU A 578 -28.09 7.49 -2.43
CA LEU A 578 -27.38 7.01 -1.25
C LEU A 578 -26.25 7.96 -0.84
N ASP A 579 -25.53 8.51 -1.82
CA ASP A 579 -24.36 9.33 -1.58
C ASP A 579 -24.08 10.27 -2.78
N THR A 580 -23.39 11.37 -2.53
CA THR A 580 -22.84 12.24 -3.57
C THR A 580 -21.45 11.75 -3.97
N LEU A 581 -21.23 11.56 -5.27
CA LEU A 581 -19.92 11.16 -5.79
C LEU A 581 -19.14 12.40 -6.20
N PRO A 582 -17.80 12.41 -6.04
CA PRO A 582 -16.99 13.48 -6.57
C PRO A 582 -17.09 13.52 -8.10
N SER A 583 -16.99 14.73 -8.66
CA SER A 583 -16.98 14.96 -10.11
C SER A 583 -15.92 14.09 -10.78
N GLU A 584 -16.32 13.37 -11.84
CA GLU A 584 -15.41 12.53 -12.61
C GLU A 584 -14.86 13.28 -13.82
N TYR A 585 -13.54 13.40 -13.88
CA TYR A 585 -12.81 13.88 -15.05
C TYR A 585 -12.37 12.73 -15.94
N ASP A 586 -12.22 13.02 -17.24
CA ASP A 586 -11.63 12.08 -18.20
C ASP A 586 -10.28 11.57 -17.69
N SER A 587 -10.04 10.26 -17.83
CA SER A 587 -8.80 9.62 -17.38
C SER A 587 -7.57 10.20 -18.08
N ARG A 588 -7.72 10.69 -19.31
CA ARG A 588 -6.67 11.39 -20.06
C ARG A 588 -6.25 12.68 -19.36
N VAL A 589 -7.18 13.41 -18.77
CA VAL A 589 -6.91 14.65 -18.04
C VAL A 589 -6.19 14.37 -16.72
N LYS A 590 -6.58 13.30 -16.02
CA LYS A 590 -5.84 12.86 -14.81
C LYS A 590 -4.40 12.44 -15.13
N ALA A 591 -4.15 11.86 -16.30
CA ALA A 591 -2.80 11.54 -16.76
C ALA A 591 -1.96 12.76 -17.18
N MET A 592 -2.58 13.93 -17.36
CA MET A 592 -1.90 15.20 -17.64
C MET A 592 -1.41 15.90 -16.37
N GLU A 593 -1.92 15.49 -15.19
CA GLU A 593 -1.39 15.92 -13.90
C GLU A 593 0.01 15.33 -13.74
N VAL A 594 1.00 16.20 -13.52
CA VAL A 594 2.38 15.75 -13.33
C VAL A 594 2.58 15.38 -11.86
N ASP A 595 2.56 14.08 -11.57
CA ASP A 595 2.72 13.53 -10.20
C ASP A 595 4.12 13.84 -9.61
N GLU A 596 5.16 13.89 -10.44
CA GLU A 596 6.53 14.21 -10.02
C GLU A 596 6.91 15.65 -10.35
N LYS A 597 7.12 16.47 -9.31
CA LYS A 597 7.61 17.85 -9.49
C LYS A 597 8.91 17.85 -10.29
N PRO A 598 9.03 18.64 -11.38
CA PRO A 598 10.31 18.82 -12.04
C PRO A 598 11.32 19.42 -11.06
N THR A 599 12.56 18.94 -11.08
CA THR A 599 13.64 19.39 -10.17
C THR A 599 14.56 20.42 -10.81
N GLU A 600 14.20 20.94 -11.98
CA GLU A 600 15.03 21.87 -12.75
C GLU A 600 14.96 23.28 -12.14
N ASP A 601 16.11 23.90 -11.88
CA ASP A 601 16.18 25.27 -11.34
C ASP A 601 16.54 26.29 -12.43
N TYR A 602 16.27 27.58 -12.18
CA TYR A 602 16.68 28.65 -13.10
C TYR A 602 18.20 28.72 -13.32
N ASN A 603 18.99 28.21 -12.37
CA ASN A 603 20.45 28.14 -12.47
C ASN A 603 20.95 27.14 -13.53
N ASP A 604 20.08 26.23 -13.97
CA ASP A 604 20.36 25.28 -15.06
C ASP A 604 20.02 25.87 -16.44
N ILE A 605 19.53 27.11 -16.51
CA ILE A 605 19.21 27.83 -17.75
C ILE A 605 20.28 28.88 -18.03
N GLY A 606 21.06 28.69 -19.09
CA GLY A 606 22.12 29.62 -19.50
C GLY A 606 21.62 30.70 -20.47
N GLY A 607 21.98 31.97 -20.19
CA GLY A 607 21.90 33.08 -21.17
C GLY A 607 20.50 33.64 -21.47
N LEU A 608 19.46 33.22 -20.76
CA LEU A 608 18.06 33.64 -20.96
C LEU A 608 17.52 34.49 -19.81
N GLU A 609 18.37 35.28 -19.15
CA GLU A 609 18.03 36.03 -17.92
C GLU A 609 16.86 37.01 -18.12
N LYS A 610 16.81 37.70 -19.26
CA LYS A 610 15.70 38.61 -19.59
C LYS A 610 14.37 37.87 -19.70
N GLN A 611 14.37 36.74 -20.40
CA GLN A 611 13.19 35.88 -20.57
C GLN A 611 12.74 35.27 -19.24
N ILE A 612 13.70 34.87 -18.39
CA ILE A 612 13.41 34.38 -17.03
C ILE A 612 12.70 35.47 -16.23
N GLN A 613 13.22 36.69 -16.23
CA GLN A 613 12.61 37.81 -15.51
C GLN A 613 11.18 38.09 -16.00
N GLU A 614 10.97 38.19 -17.31
CA GLU A 614 9.64 38.45 -17.88
C GLU A 614 8.61 37.36 -17.53
N LEU A 615 9.04 36.09 -17.50
CA LEU A 615 8.17 34.97 -17.11
C LEU A 615 7.84 34.99 -15.62
N VAL A 616 8.85 35.23 -14.78
CA VAL A 616 8.69 35.33 -13.32
C VAL A 616 7.74 36.46 -12.95
N GLU A 617 7.86 37.61 -13.61
CA GLU A 617 6.97 38.75 -13.41
C GLU A 617 5.52 38.44 -13.82
N ALA A 618 5.33 37.66 -14.89
CA ALA A 618 4.01 37.34 -15.41
C ALA A 618 3.29 36.24 -14.63
N ILE A 619 4.03 35.27 -14.07
CA ILE A 619 3.46 34.05 -13.48
C ILE A 619 3.70 33.98 -11.98
N VAL A 620 4.94 34.10 -11.54
CA VAL A 620 5.35 33.88 -10.15
C VAL A 620 4.92 35.04 -9.25
N LEU A 621 5.10 36.29 -9.69
CA LEU A 621 4.73 37.47 -8.89
C LEU A 621 3.23 37.53 -8.58
N PRO A 622 2.29 37.28 -9.52
CA PRO A 622 0.87 37.25 -9.21
C PRO A 622 0.47 36.16 -8.21
N MET A 623 1.18 35.02 -8.19
CA MET A 623 0.91 33.91 -7.28
C MET A 623 1.46 34.18 -5.87
N THR A 624 2.68 34.71 -5.78
CA THR A 624 3.40 34.92 -4.51
C THR A 624 3.05 36.25 -3.83
N HIS A 625 2.85 37.31 -4.62
CA HIS A 625 2.73 38.70 -4.16
C HIS A 625 1.49 39.40 -4.72
N LYS A 626 0.32 38.75 -4.64
CA LYS A 626 -0.96 39.29 -5.11
C LYS A 626 -1.28 40.70 -4.59
N GLU A 627 -0.93 40.99 -3.34
CA GLU A 627 -1.19 42.28 -2.71
C GLU A 627 -0.54 43.46 -3.46
N ARG A 628 0.62 43.24 -4.10
CA ARG A 628 1.30 44.31 -4.85
C ARG A 628 0.47 44.76 -6.06
N PHE A 629 -0.19 43.82 -6.73
CA PHE A 629 -1.08 44.09 -7.87
C PHE A 629 -2.36 44.81 -7.41
N GLN A 630 -2.92 44.39 -6.27
CA GLN A 630 -4.11 45.02 -5.69
C GLN A 630 -3.85 46.46 -5.25
N LYS A 631 -2.72 46.72 -4.58
CA LYS A 631 -2.31 48.07 -4.16
C LYS A 631 -2.06 48.99 -5.35
N LEU A 632 -1.51 48.47 -6.44
CA LEU A 632 -1.26 49.22 -7.66
C LEU A 632 -2.53 49.38 -8.53
N GLY A 633 -3.58 48.58 -8.28
CA GLY A 633 -4.84 48.64 -9.02
C GLY A 633 -4.78 48.04 -10.44
N ILE A 634 -3.76 47.24 -10.74
CA ILE A 634 -3.58 46.61 -12.05
C ILE A 634 -3.99 45.13 -12.02
N ARG A 635 -4.52 44.62 -13.13
CA ARG A 635 -4.82 43.19 -13.28
C ARG A 635 -3.55 42.45 -13.72
N PRO A 636 -3.21 41.30 -13.10
CA PRO A 636 -2.08 40.50 -13.55
C PRO A 636 -2.35 39.90 -14.93
N PRO A 637 -1.30 39.66 -15.73
CA PRO A 637 -1.45 39.00 -17.03
C PRO A 637 -2.03 37.59 -16.86
N LYS A 638 -2.86 37.14 -17.80
CA LYS A 638 -3.53 35.84 -17.70
C LYS A 638 -2.66 34.69 -18.22
N GLY A 639 -1.94 34.92 -19.31
CA GLY A 639 -1.12 33.90 -19.94
C GLY A 639 0.11 34.45 -20.65
N VAL A 640 1.05 33.55 -20.88
CA VAL A 640 2.33 33.82 -21.53
C VAL A 640 2.49 32.89 -22.74
N LEU A 641 2.94 33.43 -23.87
CA LEU A 641 3.36 32.67 -25.04
C LEU A 641 4.88 32.67 -25.16
N LEU A 642 5.48 31.49 -25.20
CA LEU A 642 6.89 31.27 -25.50
C LEU A 642 7.02 30.90 -26.98
N TYR A 643 7.77 31.68 -27.76
CA TYR A 643 7.99 31.38 -29.17
C TYR A 643 9.45 31.58 -29.58
N GLY A 644 9.87 30.89 -30.64
CA GLY A 644 11.22 30.98 -31.20
C GLY A 644 11.68 29.67 -31.83
N PRO A 645 12.92 29.59 -32.33
CA PRO A 645 13.49 28.40 -32.95
C PRO A 645 13.44 27.16 -32.05
N PRO A 646 13.39 25.94 -32.60
CA PRO A 646 13.44 24.72 -31.81
C PRO A 646 14.81 24.56 -31.13
N GLY A 647 14.82 24.00 -29.91
CA GLY A 647 16.05 23.72 -29.16
C GLY A 647 16.64 24.90 -28.38
N THR A 648 15.91 26.01 -28.23
CA THR A 648 16.28 27.17 -27.38
C THR A 648 15.83 27.07 -25.92
N GLY A 649 15.16 25.98 -25.51
CA GLY A 649 14.84 25.71 -24.10
C GLY A 649 13.44 26.15 -23.62
N LYS A 650 12.47 26.38 -24.52
CA LYS A 650 11.08 26.75 -24.17
C LYS A 650 10.42 25.81 -23.14
N THR A 651 10.48 24.50 -23.40
CA THR A 651 9.91 23.47 -22.49
C THR A 651 10.67 23.40 -21.15
N LEU A 652 11.99 23.63 -21.17
CA LEU A 652 12.84 23.63 -19.98
C LEU A 652 12.51 24.84 -19.08
N MET A 653 12.30 26.01 -19.68
CA MET A 653 11.87 27.21 -18.97
C MET A 653 10.53 27.01 -18.23
N ALA A 654 9.56 26.37 -18.89
CA ALA A 654 8.26 26.08 -18.28
C ALA A 654 8.37 25.10 -17.09
N ARG A 655 9.24 24.08 -17.20
CA ARG A 655 9.51 23.12 -16.11
C ARG A 655 10.19 23.78 -14.92
N ALA A 656 11.19 24.63 -15.16
CA ALA A 656 11.86 25.37 -14.09
C ALA A 656 10.91 26.32 -13.35
N CYS A 657 10.00 26.97 -14.08
CA CYS A 657 8.96 27.80 -13.48
C CYS A 657 7.99 26.98 -12.60
N ALA A 658 7.64 25.77 -13.01
CA ALA A 658 6.79 24.87 -12.23
C ALA A 658 7.48 24.39 -10.95
N ALA A 659 8.77 24.06 -11.03
CA ALA A 659 9.59 23.64 -9.89
C ALA A 659 9.60 24.70 -8.77
N GLN A 660 9.78 25.97 -9.16
CA GLN A 660 9.97 27.10 -8.24
C GLN A 660 8.67 27.61 -7.62
N THR A 661 7.53 27.46 -8.28
CA THR A 661 6.23 27.99 -7.81
C THR A 661 5.51 27.09 -6.83
N ASN A 662 5.92 25.81 -6.69
CA ASN A 662 5.20 24.79 -5.91
C ASN A 662 3.70 24.66 -6.25
N ALA A 663 3.27 25.18 -7.42
CA ALA A 663 1.90 25.10 -7.91
C ALA A 663 1.66 23.76 -8.60
N THR A 664 0.39 23.34 -8.71
CA THR A 664 0.04 22.16 -9.50
C THR A 664 0.34 22.42 -10.97
N PHE A 665 1.15 21.56 -11.59
CA PHE A 665 1.55 21.70 -12.99
C PHE A 665 0.77 20.71 -13.86
N LEU A 666 -0.06 21.24 -14.76
CA LEU A 666 -0.82 20.45 -15.72
C LEU A 666 -0.16 20.56 -17.09
N LYS A 667 0.34 19.43 -17.61
CA LYS A 667 1.02 19.38 -18.91
C LYS A 667 0.06 18.89 -19.99
N LEU A 668 -0.25 19.77 -20.94
CA LEU A 668 -1.04 19.50 -22.13
C LEU A 668 -0.13 19.57 -23.37
N ALA A 669 -0.18 18.57 -24.24
CA ALA A 669 0.40 18.67 -25.58
C ALA A 669 -0.71 19.02 -26.58
N GLY A 670 -0.48 19.99 -27.46
CA GLY A 670 -1.43 20.44 -28.47
C GLY A 670 -2.06 19.29 -29.28
N PRO A 671 -1.27 18.33 -29.80
CA PRO A 671 -1.81 17.18 -30.53
C PRO A 671 -2.76 16.28 -29.70
N GLN A 672 -2.62 16.24 -28.37
CA GLN A 672 -3.52 15.43 -27.52
C GLN A 672 -4.95 15.99 -27.48
N LEU A 673 -5.13 17.27 -27.82
CA LEU A 673 -6.44 17.91 -27.89
C LEU A 673 -7.19 17.55 -29.18
N VAL A 674 -6.50 17.05 -30.20
CA VAL A 674 -7.10 16.59 -31.44
C VAL A 674 -7.55 15.14 -31.28
N GLN A 675 -8.86 14.90 -31.40
CA GLN A 675 -9.49 13.59 -31.17
C GLN A 675 -10.28 13.14 -32.40
N MET A 676 -10.42 11.83 -32.57
CA MET A 676 -11.20 11.24 -33.67
C MET A 676 -12.70 11.49 -33.52
N PHE A 677 -13.21 11.50 -32.29
CA PHE A 677 -14.62 11.72 -32.02
C PHE A 677 -14.95 13.21 -31.90
N ILE A 678 -16.04 13.61 -32.54
CA ILE A 678 -16.54 14.98 -32.55
C ILE A 678 -16.95 15.35 -31.12
N GLY A 679 -16.17 16.21 -30.48
CA GLY A 679 -16.53 16.91 -29.24
C GLY A 679 -15.70 16.50 -28.05
N ASP A 680 -14.93 15.44 -28.22
CA ASP A 680 -14.03 14.94 -27.21
C ASP A 680 -12.89 15.94 -26.96
N GLY A 681 -12.37 16.60 -28.00
CA GLY A 681 -11.34 17.64 -27.84
C GLY A 681 -11.85 18.81 -27.01
N ALA A 682 -13.01 19.36 -27.36
CA ALA A 682 -13.65 20.45 -26.61
C ALA A 682 -14.02 20.03 -25.17
N LYS A 683 -14.49 18.79 -24.95
CA LYS A 683 -14.72 18.25 -23.61
C LYS A 683 -13.43 18.18 -22.81
N LEU A 684 -12.35 17.69 -23.41
CA LEU A 684 -11.06 17.54 -22.74
C LEU A 684 -10.49 18.90 -22.29
N VAL A 685 -10.63 19.93 -23.12
CA VAL A 685 -10.27 21.31 -22.73
C VAL A 685 -11.07 21.76 -21.51
N ARG A 686 -12.40 21.58 -21.51
CA ARG A 686 -13.25 21.95 -20.36
C ARG A 686 -12.88 21.20 -19.09
N ASP A 687 -12.70 19.89 -19.19
CA ASP A 687 -12.33 19.03 -18.06
C ASP A 687 -10.95 19.42 -17.49
N ALA A 688 -9.97 19.73 -18.35
CA ALA A 688 -8.64 20.18 -17.93
C ALA A 688 -8.68 21.52 -17.17
N PHE A 689 -9.47 22.48 -17.64
CA PHE A 689 -9.64 23.76 -16.95
C PHE A 689 -10.46 23.63 -15.66
N GLN A 690 -11.42 22.71 -15.60
CA GLN A 690 -12.17 22.44 -14.38
C GLN A 690 -11.29 21.76 -13.32
N LEU A 691 -10.45 20.80 -13.71
CA LEU A 691 -9.46 20.20 -12.82
C LEU A 691 -8.48 21.26 -12.30
N ALA A 692 -8.02 22.18 -13.14
CA ALA A 692 -7.15 23.28 -12.72
C ALA A 692 -7.81 24.23 -11.71
N LYS A 693 -9.14 24.42 -11.78
CA LYS A 693 -9.92 25.19 -10.79
C LYS A 693 -9.96 24.49 -9.44
N GLU A 694 -10.19 23.18 -9.43
CA GLU A 694 -10.16 22.40 -8.19
C GLU A 694 -8.76 22.37 -7.54
N LYS A 695 -7.71 22.38 -8.37
CA LYS A 695 -6.31 22.30 -7.94
C LYS A 695 -5.62 23.66 -7.84
N SER A 696 -6.37 24.76 -7.70
CA SER A 696 -5.81 26.11 -7.58
C SER A 696 -4.92 26.24 -6.31
N PRO A 697 -3.68 26.77 -6.40
CA PRO A 697 -3.04 27.43 -7.56
C PRO A 697 -2.44 26.45 -8.59
N CYS A 698 -2.69 26.70 -9.87
CA CYS A 698 -2.32 25.78 -10.95
C CYS A 698 -1.72 26.51 -12.16
N ILE A 699 -0.71 25.90 -12.80
CA ILE A 699 -0.13 26.33 -14.06
C ILE A 699 -0.48 25.29 -15.13
N ILE A 700 -1.16 25.74 -16.19
CA ILE A 700 -1.44 24.94 -17.37
C ILE A 700 -0.37 25.24 -18.42
N PHE A 701 0.41 24.22 -18.78
CA PHE A 701 1.41 24.32 -19.85
C PHE A 701 0.91 23.60 -21.12
N ILE A 702 0.73 24.35 -22.20
CA ILE A 702 0.35 23.85 -23.52
C ILE A 702 1.59 23.88 -24.42
N ASP A 703 2.15 22.71 -24.70
CA ASP A 703 3.24 22.55 -25.66
C ASP A 703 2.67 22.37 -27.08
N GLU A 704 3.40 22.82 -28.10
CA GLU A 704 2.98 22.70 -29.52
C GLU A 704 1.56 23.21 -29.78
N ILE A 705 1.24 24.43 -29.30
CA ILE A 705 -0.11 25.02 -29.48
C ILE A 705 -0.47 25.23 -30.96
N ASP A 706 0.51 25.25 -31.86
CA ASP A 706 0.32 25.30 -33.31
C ASP A 706 -0.41 24.09 -33.89
N ALA A 707 -0.50 22.96 -33.16
CA ALA A 707 -1.32 21.82 -33.58
C ALA A 707 -2.83 22.13 -33.60
N ILE A 708 -3.29 23.03 -32.72
CA ILE A 708 -4.71 23.43 -32.62
C ILE A 708 -4.95 24.89 -32.99
N GLY A 709 -3.92 25.72 -32.92
CA GLY A 709 -4.02 27.16 -33.04
C GLY A 709 -3.83 27.71 -34.45
N THR A 710 -3.93 26.87 -35.50
CA THR A 710 -3.72 27.32 -36.89
C THR A 710 -4.76 28.34 -37.32
N LYS A 711 -4.36 29.28 -38.19
CA LYS A 711 -5.28 30.21 -38.84
C LYS A 711 -6.40 29.46 -39.54
N ARG A 712 -7.60 30.04 -39.46
CA ARG A 712 -8.81 29.49 -40.09
C ARG A 712 -8.64 29.57 -41.60
N PHE A 713 -8.61 28.42 -42.25
CA PHE A 713 -8.82 28.30 -43.68
C PHE A 713 -10.27 27.89 -43.91
N ASP A 714 -10.90 28.46 -44.93
CA ASP A 714 -12.25 28.08 -45.36
C ASP A 714 -12.20 26.78 -46.19
N SER A 715 -11.55 25.75 -45.63
CA SER A 715 -11.45 24.43 -46.22
C SER A 715 -12.72 23.63 -45.89
N GLU A 716 -13.36 23.04 -46.92
CA GLU A 716 -14.54 22.17 -46.76
C GLU A 716 -14.20 20.79 -46.14
N VAL A 717 -12.94 20.55 -45.80
CA VAL A 717 -12.46 19.26 -45.27
C VAL A 717 -12.86 19.11 -43.79
N SER A 718 -13.58 18.04 -43.49
CA SER A 718 -14.16 17.74 -42.17
C SER A 718 -13.17 17.77 -41.00
N GLY A 719 -11.89 17.41 -41.24
CA GLY A 719 -10.87 17.33 -40.18
C GLY A 719 -10.51 18.67 -39.54
N ASP A 720 -10.40 19.74 -40.34
CA ASP A 720 -10.00 21.07 -39.85
C ASP A 720 -11.08 21.70 -38.97
N ARG A 721 -12.36 21.37 -39.23
CA ARG A 721 -13.50 21.90 -38.47
C ARG A 721 -13.50 21.46 -37.00
N GLU A 722 -13.08 20.23 -36.71
CA GLU A 722 -13.03 19.73 -35.33
C GLU A 722 -11.88 20.36 -34.54
N VAL A 723 -10.72 20.55 -35.19
CA VAL A 723 -9.57 21.27 -34.60
C VAL A 723 -9.97 22.72 -34.28
N GLN A 724 -10.63 23.40 -35.22
CA GLN A 724 -11.14 24.76 -35.01
C GLN A 724 -12.15 24.82 -33.86
N ARG A 725 -13.03 23.83 -33.71
CA ARG A 725 -13.99 23.81 -32.60
C ARG A 725 -13.29 23.66 -31.25
N THR A 726 -12.27 22.80 -31.17
CA THR A 726 -11.46 22.63 -29.96
C THR A 726 -10.68 23.91 -29.62
N MET A 727 -10.15 24.60 -30.64
CA MET A 727 -9.51 25.91 -30.49
C MET A 727 -10.51 26.96 -29.98
N LEU A 728 -11.72 27.04 -30.55
CA LEU A 728 -12.76 27.97 -30.09
C LEU A 728 -13.13 27.72 -28.63
N GLU A 729 -13.23 26.47 -28.21
CA GLU A 729 -13.48 26.15 -26.80
C GLU A 729 -12.31 26.57 -25.90
N LEU A 730 -11.06 26.36 -26.33
CA LEU A 730 -9.90 26.89 -25.62
C LEU A 730 -9.95 28.41 -25.49
N LEU A 731 -10.35 29.13 -26.55
CA LEU A 731 -10.54 30.59 -26.52
C LEU A 731 -11.63 31.00 -25.53
N ASN A 732 -12.76 30.28 -25.52
CA ASN A 732 -13.85 30.53 -24.58
C ASN A 732 -13.41 30.31 -23.13
N GLN A 733 -12.63 29.27 -22.86
CA GLN A 733 -12.10 29.03 -21.52
C GLN A 733 -11.10 30.13 -21.11
N LEU A 734 -10.20 30.57 -22.01
CA LEU A 734 -9.25 31.66 -21.77
C LEU A 734 -9.91 33.03 -21.53
N ASP A 735 -11.01 33.32 -22.23
CA ASP A 735 -11.77 34.57 -22.07
C ASP A 735 -12.74 34.54 -20.89
N GLY A 736 -13.45 33.42 -20.72
CA GLY A 736 -14.55 33.21 -19.78
C GLY A 736 -14.14 33.16 -18.31
N PHE A 737 -12.84 33.27 -18.01
CA PHE A 737 -12.36 33.46 -16.65
C PHE A 737 -12.84 34.80 -16.07
N SER A 738 -13.85 34.71 -15.20
CA SER A 738 -14.09 35.72 -14.16
C SER A 738 -13.02 35.56 -13.07
N SER A 739 -12.05 36.47 -13.04
CA SER A 739 -11.26 36.90 -11.86
C SER A 739 -10.65 35.85 -10.90
N ASP A 740 -10.40 34.60 -11.29
CA ASP A 740 -9.58 33.70 -10.46
C ASP A 740 -8.10 33.84 -10.87
N GLU A 741 -7.40 34.75 -10.20
CA GLU A 741 -6.00 35.14 -10.48
C GLU A 741 -4.98 33.99 -10.33
N ARG A 742 -5.43 32.82 -9.84
CA ARG A 742 -4.60 31.71 -9.38
C ARG A 742 -4.33 30.63 -10.43
N ILE A 743 -4.98 30.70 -11.59
CA ILE A 743 -4.68 29.82 -12.74
C ILE A 743 -3.91 30.63 -13.78
N LYS A 744 -2.77 30.11 -14.23
CA LYS A 744 -1.93 30.74 -15.26
C LYS A 744 -1.71 29.78 -16.41
N VAL A 745 -1.70 30.32 -17.63
CA VAL A 745 -1.50 29.54 -18.85
C VAL A 745 -0.16 29.89 -19.48
N ILE A 746 0.66 28.88 -19.75
CA ILE A 746 1.90 29.00 -20.52
C ILE A 746 1.68 28.22 -21.82
N ALA A 747 1.76 28.89 -22.96
CA ALA A 747 1.73 28.25 -24.27
C ALA A 747 3.13 28.30 -24.89
N ALA A 748 3.56 27.23 -25.57
CA ALA A 748 4.81 27.19 -26.32
C ALA A 748 4.55 26.83 -27.79
N THR A 749 5.25 27.52 -28.69
CA THR A 749 5.25 27.20 -30.12
C THR A 749 6.63 27.44 -30.74
N ASN A 750 6.93 26.73 -31.83
CA ASN A 750 8.08 27.04 -32.67
C ASN A 750 7.75 28.03 -33.78
N ARG A 751 6.46 28.18 -34.13
CA ARG A 751 5.99 28.90 -35.32
C ARG A 751 4.83 29.84 -34.98
N ALA A 752 5.17 31.02 -34.48
CA ALA A 752 4.18 32.04 -34.14
C ALA A 752 3.44 32.63 -35.36
N ASP A 753 3.98 32.47 -36.57
CA ASP A 753 3.43 32.96 -37.85
C ASP A 753 2.11 32.28 -38.25
N ILE A 754 1.94 31.00 -37.88
CA ILE A 754 0.76 30.20 -38.25
C ILE A 754 -0.41 30.43 -37.29
N LEU A 755 -0.16 30.96 -36.10
CA LEU A 755 -1.17 31.07 -35.06
C LEU A 755 -2.31 32.03 -35.44
N ASP A 756 -3.54 31.68 -35.07
CA ASP A 756 -4.71 32.54 -35.20
C ASP A 756 -4.49 33.84 -34.39
N PRO A 757 -4.61 35.03 -35.00
CA PRO A 757 -4.53 36.32 -34.29
C PRO A 757 -5.47 36.41 -33.08
N ALA A 758 -6.54 35.63 -33.05
CA ALA A 758 -7.44 35.54 -31.91
C ALA A 758 -6.71 35.02 -30.65
N LEU A 759 -5.84 34.03 -30.75
CA LEU A 759 -5.04 33.54 -29.61
C LEU A 759 -4.05 34.62 -29.11
N MET A 760 -3.55 35.43 -30.04
CA MET A 760 -2.53 36.47 -29.81
C MET A 760 -3.07 37.79 -29.27
N ARG A 761 -4.39 37.90 -29.08
CA ARG A 761 -5.06 39.10 -28.57
C ARG A 761 -4.83 39.25 -27.06
N SER A 762 -4.66 40.50 -26.61
CA SER A 762 -4.59 40.81 -25.18
C SER A 762 -5.89 40.41 -24.47
N GLY A 763 -5.77 39.90 -23.24
CA GLY A 763 -6.83 39.25 -22.47
C GLY A 763 -6.74 37.72 -22.46
N ARG A 764 -5.85 37.14 -23.29
CA ARG A 764 -5.57 35.70 -23.40
C ARG A 764 -4.07 35.44 -23.17
N LEU A 765 -3.27 35.49 -24.24
CA LEU A 765 -1.81 35.39 -24.20
C LEU A 765 -1.22 36.80 -24.22
N ASP A 766 -1.15 37.41 -23.03
CA ASP A 766 -0.76 38.82 -22.88
C ASP A 766 0.73 39.06 -23.12
N ARG A 767 1.59 38.22 -22.52
CA ARG A 767 3.04 38.35 -22.63
C ARG A 767 3.56 37.41 -23.71
N LYS A 768 4.35 37.94 -24.63
CA LYS A 768 4.92 37.21 -25.76
C LYS A 768 6.44 37.26 -25.60
N ILE A 769 7.02 36.13 -25.18
CA ILE A 769 8.44 36.03 -24.87
C ILE A 769 9.13 35.29 -26.01
N GLU A 770 10.03 36.00 -26.67
CA GLU A 770 10.85 35.44 -27.74
C GLU A 770 12.12 34.79 -27.20
N PHE A 771 12.41 33.59 -27.70
CA PHE A 771 13.63 32.85 -27.41
C PHE A 771 14.59 32.97 -28.60
N PRO A 772 15.58 33.86 -28.54
CA PRO A 772 16.58 33.99 -29.58
C PRO A 772 17.57 32.81 -29.57
N HIS A 773 18.41 32.73 -30.59
CA HIS A 773 19.60 31.89 -30.56
C HIS A 773 20.58 32.38 -29.48
N PRO A 774 21.34 31.48 -28.83
CA PRO A 774 22.25 31.86 -27.76
C PRO A 774 23.44 32.68 -28.28
N THR A 775 23.73 33.78 -27.58
CA THR A 775 24.95 34.60 -27.77
C THR A 775 26.22 33.81 -27.41
N GLU A 776 27.40 34.28 -27.79
CA GLU A 776 28.68 33.63 -27.47
C GLU A 776 28.81 33.33 -25.97
N GLU A 777 28.56 34.33 -25.11
CA GLU A 777 28.58 34.17 -23.65
C GLU A 777 27.54 33.14 -23.15
N ALA A 778 26.33 33.16 -23.74
CA ALA A 778 25.30 32.18 -23.42
C ALA A 778 25.72 30.76 -23.79
N ARG A 779 26.41 30.58 -24.92
CA ARG A 779 26.91 29.26 -25.35
C ARG A 779 27.97 28.73 -24.39
N ALA A 780 28.93 29.56 -24.00
CA ALA A 780 29.94 29.21 -22.99
C ALA A 780 29.26 28.75 -21.69
N ARG A 781 28.25 29.51 -21.24
CA ARG A 781 27.51 29.17 -20.02
C ARG A 781 26.72 27.87 -20.12
N ILE A 782 26.07 27.61 -21.25
CA ILE A 782 25.31 26.36 -21.49
C ILE A 782 26.24 25.15 -21.49
N LEU A 783 27.39 25.24 -22.18
CA LEU A 783 28.41 24.18 -22.15
C LEU A 783 28.90 23.92 -20.73
N GLN A 784 29.14 24.99 -19.96
CA GLN A 784 29.56 24.89 -18.56
C GLN A 784 28.50 24.23 -17.67
N ILE A 785 27.21 24.51 -17.87
CA ILE A 785 26.13 23.90 -17.08
C ILE A 785 26.07 22.39 -17.35
N HIS A 786 26.13 21.98 -18.60
CA HIS A 786 26.04 20.57 -18.98
C HIS A 786 27.30 19.77 -18.65
N SER A 787 28.46 20.42 -18.56
CA SER A 787 29.72 19.79 -18.15
C SER A 787 29.84 19.57 -16.65
N ARG A 788 29.04 20.22 -15.79
CA ARG A 788 29.08 20.06 -14.31
C ARG A 788 28.95 18.62 -13.82
N LYS A 789 28.24 17.76 -14.57
CA LYS A 789 28.04 16.35 -14.22
C LYS A 789 29.15 15.43 -14.72
N MET A 790 30.07 15.96 -15.52
CA MET A 790 31.17 15.23 -16.14
C MET A 790 32.48 15.57 -15.44
N ASN A 791 33.45 14.66 -15.46
CA ASN A 791 34.80 14.93 -14.99
C ASN A 791 35.57 15.63 -16.13
N VAL A 792 35.72 16.94 -16.05
CA VAL A 792 36.35 17.77 -17.09
C VAL A 792 37.69 18.29 -16.57
N ASN A 793 38.72 18.22 -17.42
CA ASN A 793 40.03 18.76 -17.08
C ASN A 793 39.97 20.29 -16.96
N HIS A 794 40.72 20.86 -16.02
CA HIS A 794 40.82 22.31 -15.80
C HIS A 794 41.37 23.08 -17.01
N ASP A 795 42.05 22.40 -17.93
CA ASP A 795 42.61 22.98 -19.16
C ASP A 795 41.53 23.33 -20.21
N VAL A 796 40.26 22.96 -19.99
CA VAL A 796 39.18 23.24 -20.94
C VAL A 796 38.72 24.69 -20.87
N ASN A 797 39.00 25.43 -21.95
CA ASN A 797 38.51 26.79 -22.15
C ASN A 797 37.13 26.82 -22.83
N PHE A 798 36.07 27.14 -22.08
CA PHE A 798 34.70 27.22 -22.61
C PHE A 798 34.45 28.44 -23.50
N ASP A 799 35.21 29.52 -23.36
CA ASP A 799 35.05 30.71 -24.20
C ASP A 799 35.53 30.43 -25.63
N GLU A 800 36.61 29.66 -25.77
CA GLU A 800 37.11 29.20 -27.07
C GLU A 800 36.11 28.25 -27.75
N LEU A 801 35.56 27.29 -27.01
CA LEU A 801 34.53 26.39 -27.52
C LEU A 801 33.25 27.15 -27.94
N ALA A 802 32.90 28.21 -27.24
CA ALA A 802 31.76 29.06 -27.57
C ALA A 802 31.95 29.83 -28.90
N ARG A 803 33.18 30.26 -29.20
CA ARG A 803 33.54 30.86 -30.50
C ARG A 803 33.46 29.86 -31.64
N SER A 804 33.87 28.62 -31.41
CA SER A 804 33.84 27.54 -32.41
C SER A 804 32.42 26.98 -32.70
N THR A 805 31.43 27.34 -31.88
CA THR A 805 30.04 26.83 -31.96
C THR A 805 29.05 27.87 -32.49
N GLU A 806 29.39 28.54 -33.60
CA GLU A 806 28.49 29.49 -34.26
C GLU A 806 27.16 28.84 -34.68
N ASP A 807 26.05 29.58 -34.52
CA ASP A 807 24.67 29.16 -34.82
C ASP A 807 24.16 27.91 -34.07
N PHE A 808 24.85 27.47 -33.02
CA PHE A 808 24.39 26.33 -32.24
C PHE A 808 23.21 26.71 -31.34
N ASN A 809 22.19 25.86 -31.27
CA ASN A 809 21.13 25.98 -30.27
C ASN A 809 21.52 25.25 -28.95
N GLY A 810 20.76 25.50 -27.88
CA GLY A 810 21.03 24.89 -26.57
C GLY A 810 21.01 23.36 -26.60
N ALA A 811 20.14 22.77 -27.43
CA ALA A 811 20.09 21.32 -27.63
C ALA A 811 21.37 20.76 -28.29
N GLN A 812 21.94 21.47 -29.27
CA GLN A 812 23.19 21.10 -29.93
C GLN A 812 24.38 21.25 -29.00
N LEU A 813 24.44 22.32 -28.20
CA LEU A 813 25.50 22.50 -27.20
C LEU A 813 25.48 21.38 -26.16
N LYS A 814 24.28 20.97 -25.71
CA LYS A 814 24.12 19.79 -24.87
C LYS A 814 24.62 18.52 -25.57
N ALA A 815 24.33 18.37 -26.86
CA ALA A 815 24.80 17.22 -27.65
C ALA A 815 26.33 17.21 -27.76
N VAL A 816 26.99 18.36 -27.90
CA VAL A 816 28.46 18.48 -27.91
C VAL A 816 29.04 17.92 -26.61
N CYS A 817 28.52 18.30 -25.44
CA CYS A 817 29.00 17.75 -24.17
C CYS A 817 28.85 16.22 -24.10
N VAL A 818 27.73 15.68 -24.60
CA VAL A 818 27.48 14.23 -24.61
C VAL A 818 28.44 13.51 -25.55
N GLU A 819 28.66 14.03 -26.75
CA GLU A 819 29.59 13.44 -27.73
C GLU A 819 31.04 13.51 -27.22
N ALA A 820 31.46 14.63 -26.62
CA ALA A 820 32.78 14.75 -25.99
C ALA A 820 32.99 13.70 -24.89
N GLY A 821 31.98 13.46 -24.04
CA GLY A 821 32.02 12.39 -23.05
C GLY A 821 32.10 10.99 -23.66
N MET A 822 31.40 10.75 -24.78
CA MET A 822 31.47 9.46 -25.51
C MET A 822 32.82 9.23 -26.18
N LEU A 823 33.47 10.29 -26.69
CA LEU A 823 34.82 10.22 -27.26
C LEU A 823 35.85 9.93 -26.16
N ALA A 824 35.75 10.62 -25.02
CA ALA A 824 36.58 10.34 -23.84
C ALA A 824 36.40 8.89 -23.34
N LEU A 825 35.17 8.37 -23.37
CA LEU A 825 34.89 6.97 -23.04
C LEU A 825 35.47 6.00 -24.07
N ARG A 826 35.46 6.34 -25.37
CA ARG A 826 36.02 5.49 -26.43
C ARG A 826 37.54 5.30 -26.32
N ARG A 827 38.24 6.30 -25.78
CA ARG A 827 39.68 6.23 -25.48
C ARG A 827 39.99 5.66 -24.09
N ASP A 828 38.97 5.14 -23.37
CA ASP A 828 39.06 4.66 -21.99
C ASP A 828 39.63 5.69 -20.99
N ALA A 829 39.43 6.99 -21.24
CA ALA A 829 39.86 8.05 -20.34
C ALA A 829 38.82 8.35 -19.26
N THR A 830 39.29 8.78 -18.09
CA THR A 830 38.46 9.17 -16.94
C THR A 830 38.10 10.65 -16.92
N GLU A 831 38.80 11.46 -17.72
CA GLU A 831 38.59 12.90 -17.85
C GLU A 831 38.37 13.30 -19.31
N VAL A 832 37.59 14.36 -19.51
CA VAL A 832 37.32 14.95 -20.84
C VAL A 832 38.29 16.11 -21.06
N ASN A 833 39.04 16.06 -22.16
CA ASN A 833 39.99 17.08 -22.57
C ASN A 833 39.37 18.08 -23.55
N HIS A 834 40.08 19.18 -23.80
CA HIS A 834 39.64 20.20 -24.75
C HIS A 834 39.49 19.63 -26.19
N GLU A 835 40.37 18.71 -26.58
CA GLU A 835 40.31 18.02 -27.89
C GLU A 835 39.02 17.22 -28.08
N ASP A 836 38.54 16.55 -27.04
CA ASP A 836 37.30 15.75 -27.11
C ASP A 836 36.08 16.65 -27.37
N PHE A 837 36.08 17.88 -26.83
CA PHE A 837 35.06 18.87 -27.12
C PHE A 837 35.13 19.37 -28.57
N ASN A 838 36.32 19.63 -29.10
CA ASN A 838 36.52 20.04 -30.49
C ASN A 838 36.06 18.95 -31.48
N GLU A 839 36.44 17.70 -31.24
CA GLU A 839 35.96 16.56 -32.03
C GLU A 839 34.43 16.39 -31.90
N GLY A 840 33.89 16.59 -30.70
CA GLY A 840 32.44 16.58 -30.46
C GLY A 840 31.71 17.64 -31.27
N ILE A 841 32.25 18.86 -31.37
CA ILE A 841 31.71 19.93 -32.23
C ILE A 841 31.71 19.48 -33.68
N ILE A 842 32.82 18.95 -34.18
CA ILE A 842 32.94 18.47 -35.57
C ILE A 842 31.91 17.37 -35.84
N GLN A 843 31.72 16.43 -34.92
CA GLN A 843 30.75 15.34 -35.07
C GLN A 843 29.30 15.85 -35.10
N VAL A 844 28.96 16.82 -34.24
CA VAL A 844 27.63 17.45 -34.24
C VAL A 844 27.42 18.28 -35.52
N GLN A 845 28.45 18.95 -36.04
CA GLN A 845 28.39 19.66 -37.33
C GLN A 845 28.32 18.70 -38.53
N ALA A 846 29.03 17.59 -38.51
CA ALA A 846 29.06 16.60 -39.59
C ALA A 846 27.69 15.92 -39.76
N LYS A 847 26.95 15.70 -38.66
CA LYS A 847 25.53 15.28 -38.72
C LYS A 847 24.65 16.29 -39.50
N LYS A 848 25.06 17.56 -39.62
CA LYS A 848 24.38 18.61 -40.40
C LYS A 848 24.84 18.65 -41.87
N LYS A 849 26.08 18.24 -42.18
CA LYS A 849 26.69 18.30 -43.52
C LYS A 849 27.10 16.91 -44.00
N ALA A 850 26.19 16.21 -44.68
CA ALA A 850 26.50 14.96 -45.41
C ALA A 850 27.16 15.21 -46.79
N SER A 851 28.01 16.24 -46.91
CA SER A 851 28.70 16.58 -48.17
C SER A 851 30.18 16.78 -47.92
N LEU A 852 31.00 15.89 -48.49
CA LEU A 852 32.47 15.92 -48.48
C LEU A 852 33.01 17.28 -48.95
N ASN A 853 33.89 17.89 -48.16
CA ASN A 853 34.64 19.07 -48.56
C ASN A 853 35.93 18.64 -49.29
N TYR A 854 35.94 18.75 -50.63
CA TYR A 854 37.12 18.61 -51.50
C TYR A 854 37.74 19.98 -51.83
N TYR A 855 37.93 20.85 -50.85
CA TYR A 855 38.65 22.10 -51.06
C TYR A 855 39.75 22.24 -50.01
N ALA A 856 40.97 22.41 -50.51
CA ALA A 856 42.21 22.54 -49.77
C ALA A 856 42.38 23.93 -49.17
#